data_AF-A0A915ZIE8-F1
#
_entry.id   AF-A0A915ZIE8-F1
#
_cell.length_a   1.000
_cell.length_b   1.000
_cell.length_c   1.000
_cell.angle_alpha   90.00
_cell.angle_beta   90.00
_cell.angle_gamma   90.00
#
_symmetry.space_group_name_H-M   'P 1'
#
loop_
_entity.id
_entity.type
_entity.pdbx_description
1 polymer ?
#
loop_
_entity_poly.entity_id
_entity_poly.type
_entity_poly.pdbx_seq_one_letter_code
_entity_poly.pdbx_strand_id
1 'polypeptide(L)'
;MDDTNFMAGNQENLEKILSIADTFYNLNDIKINKDKSELLLRKKYIPESLSLSFGKSIVNIKPTSKKGSIRLLGVWFNAFNRRNHVIDQIKNEINNCCDSMILRKKLTDKQMAFIFNVLIIPRIEYRAQLIILSEYECNKIMAKFRILFKHKLKFMKTTPNSIVHLKEMFNVKNIEDNQLQAKTTNFILQINDKNELGMITKIRLYNLQQLLFLNDNPIYSLQEKDIIRYKKIFTTQLKNHYILECIKMLKTQNFSIAINDTIDKMEIIGGNILIKDILPEEIYFKNLRSIKKLNIMFADQILTLDGKNLLTLKEILGKRFKKFFSPNRSLIEKSWKIIEDCILDNNEIIKRRISIEATNKIGTSFAHNLKGTILTKMNSDSEPINNGFIFGKKKLHNDIILVYGKNYNLGSNDIVLEHYITVNNPDDLFMGLKKCLGCFLDETSTLGPLERIHKQSNCLVKLRIEDVYFLENYLHSHAMIIHETDSYIVPDIIQSHIESNIWHEHNFIIEPMLFKEDDIRLNIFESNMQKSTHNCIEKYVKKEKFNKNLTIEKLNVINYKLIQQLGEQIFVYIDGSVINNGTENIDGIAGLHFYDKDHKLIDEFYVNIEHWISPSKAEVTSFIIALIIVHNISNVEIITDNEFIFNYFNDIICKTEIYNTRKLLKTQNNIYIWALIRQFIDLNEIIIPKITKIKAHDDDLYHNFLDQQIKGRYSDRNRVYSVNFNFFQLDKIEYMLTWNNIIIEKPIRRFIRYYNEILNLEKFFNLRRNRKYTIDSVEWAITFEFLKENENVLQTNFHTTKRRRYKIKNLIEEIPTVEQRKLTNFDIYKDWKCPVCERKKETFGHVWRCYSNRKRMRNIIYYSIICLIEKIKEYDIYTFDETKIIDLFINESFGEVKVNNNKLTFVDIIKGLFPKLLADFLRQEIKMTKVHIFETGVKFLDFVFDSTHKIWVDRCDLQKDKEISLGVTKEDKKHYSYDKNIVKKDINHKVYQKVEGLLNNIYFNIEPLDFIVRVNHYPGSSGI
;
A
#
# COMPACT_ATOMS: atom_id res chain seq x y z
N MET A 1 14.04 23.09 26.97
CA MET A 1 15.11 22.51 26.13
C MET A 1 15.84 23.67 25.50
N ASP A 2 17.17 23.58 25.48
CA ASP A 2 18.14 24.55 24.95
C ASP A 2 18.32 24.46 23.42
N ASP A 3 18.19 23.26 22.83
CA ASP A 3 18.26 23.03 21.39
C ASP A 3 17.05 23.64 20.65
N THR A 4 17.21 24.86 20.12
CA THR A 4 16.19 25.60 19.36
C THR A 4 16.50 25.60 17.86
N ASN A 5 15.47 25.45 17.02
CA ASN A 5 15.61 25.46 15.56
C ASN A 5 14.80 26.60 14.95
N PHE A 6 15.43 27.33 14.02
CA PHE A 6 14.78 28.40 13.25
C PHE A 6 14.78 28.05 11.76
N MET A 7 13.67 28.34 11.08
CA MET A 7 13.51 28.11 9.65
C MET A 7 13.00 29.38 8.97
N ALA A 8 13.67 29.81 7.91
CA ALA A 8 13.30 30.99 7.14
C ALA A 8 13.54 30.76 5.64
N GLY A 9 12.77 31.47 4.80
CA GLY A 9 12.90 31.38 3.34
C GLY A 9 14.11 32.13 2.76
N ASN A 10 14.64 33.10 3.50
CA ASN A 10 15.79 33.91 3.12
C ASN A 10 16.57 34.36 4.36
N GLN A 11 17.74 34.97 4.14
CA GLN A 11 18.64 35.40 5.21
C GLN A 11 18.03 36.54 6.05
N GLU A 12 17.45 37.55 5.41
CA GLU A 12 16.88 38.71 6.10
C GLU A 12 15.79 38.31 7.11
N ASN A 13 14.90 37.39 6.72
CA ASN A 13 13.87 36.87 7.62
C ASN A 13 14.46 36.01 8.74
N LEU A 14 15.53 35.26 8.47
CA LEU A 14 16.24 34.52 9.53
C LEU A 14 16.83 35.49 10.55
N GLU A 15 17.49 36.55 10.09
CA GLU A 15 18.10 37.59 10.94
C GLU A 15 17.05 38.33 11.78
N LYS A 16 15.88 38.63 11.21
CA LYS A 16 14.73 39.18 11.97
C LYS A 16 14.30 38.23 13.09
N ILE A 17 14.14 36.94 12.79
CA ILE A 17 13.78 35.91 13.79
C ILE A 17 14.86 35.83 14.88
N LEU A 18 16.14 35.78 14.50
CA LEU A 18 17.26 35.71 15.44
C LEU A 18 17.35 36.97 16.31
N SER A 19 17.04 38.15 15.77
CA SER A 19 16.98 39.39 16.55
C SER A 19 15.88 39.35 17.61
N ILE A 20 14.68 38.90 17.24
CA ILE A 20 13.57 38.74 18.19
C ILE A 20 13.94 37.70 19.25
N ALA A 21 14.51 36.56 18.82
CA ALA A 21 14.97 35.52 19.74
C ALA A 21 16.02 36.05 20.72
N ASP A 22 17.03 36.81 20.26
CA ASP A 22 18.06 37.44 21.10
C ASP A 22 17.44 38.38 22.15
N THR A 23 16.45 39.20 21.76
CA THR A 23 15.74 40.06 22.72
C THR A 23 14.98 39.25 23.77
N PHE A 24 14.32 38.15 23.36
CA PHE A 24 13.64 37.25 24.28
C PHE A 24 14.61 36.57 25.25
N TYR A 25 15.75 36.08 24.76
CA TYR A 25 16.76 35.45 25.60
C TYR A 25 17.36 36.43 26.61
N ASN A 26 17.66 37.66 26.19
CA ASN A 26 18.14 38.72 27.07
C ASN A 26 17.09 39.10 28.14
N LEU A 27 15.82 39.19 27.77
CA LEU A 27 14.73 39.50 28.71
C LEU A 27 14.53 38.42 29.78
N ASN A 28 14.89 37.17 29.49
CA ASN A 28 14.76 36.04 30.41
C ASN A 28 16.10 35.60 31.03
N ASP A 29 17.16 36.41 30.94
CA ASP A 29 18.51 36.09 31.43
C ASP A 29 19.09 34.75 30.92
N ILE A 30 18.74 34.36 29.70
CA ILE A 30 19.22 33.13 29.04
C ILE A 30 20.45 33.45 28.20
N LYS A 31 21.59 32.83 28.52
CA LYS A 31 22.82 32.92 27.72
C LYS A 31 22.88 31.82 26.66
N ILE A 32 22.95 32.22 25.38
CA ILE A 32 23.11 31.30 24.25
C ILE A 32 24.55 31.26 23.77
N ASN A 33 25.06 30.05 23.55
CA ASN A 33 26.33 29.84 22.87
C ASN A 33 26.12 29.91 21.34
N LYS A 34 26.32 31.11 20.78
CA LYS A 34 26.16 31.39 19.35
C LYS A 34 27.14 30.59 18.47
N ASP A 35 28.31 30.23 18.99
CA ASP A 35 29.35 29.49 18.24
C ASP A 35 28.98 28.03 17.96
N LYS A 36 28.05 27.47 18.72
CA LYS A 36 27.52 26.11 18.48
C LYS A 36 26.42 26.07 17.42
N SER A 37 26.03 27.21 16.85
CA SER A 37 24.97 27.28 15.85
C SER A 37 25.39 26.62 14.53
N GLU A 38 24.58 25.68 14.05
CA GLU A 38 24.77 25.02 12.76
C GLU A 38 23.79 25.58 11.71
N LEU A 39 24.24 25.73 10.46
CA LEU A 39 23.40 26.23 9.36
C LEU A 39 23.27 25.20 8.23
N LEU A 40 22.04 24.74 7.99
CA LEU A 40 21.66 24.04 6.77
C LEU A 40 21.20 25.03 5.71
N LEU A 41 21.92 25.08 4.58
CA LEU A 41 21.59 25.96 3.45
C LEU A 41 21.29 25.14 2.20
N ARG A 42 20.10 25.35 1.61
CA ARG A 42 19.69 24.72 0.35
C ARG A 42 19.85 25.68 -0.83
N LYS A 43 21.10 25.94 -1.24
CA LYS A 43 21.45 26.71 -2.45
C LYS A 43 22.25 25.88 -3.45
N LYS A 44 22.25 26.29 -4.74
CA LYS A 44 23.04 25.62 -5.79
C LYS A 44 24.54 25.70 -5.48
N TYR A 45 24.99 26.84 -4.97
CA TYR A 45 26.32 27.11 -4.46
C TYR A 45 26.24 27.38 -2.96
N ILE A 46 27.12 26.74 -2.20
CA ILE A 46 27.20 26.92 -0.74
C ILE A 46 28.43 27.80 -0.50
N PRO A 47 28.27 29.00 0.09
CA PRO A 47 29.40 29.87 0.40
C PRO A 47 30.27 29.24 1.49
N GLU A 48 31.54 29.63 1.53
CA GLU A 48 32.50 29.10 2.52
C GLU A 48 32.19 29.58 3.95
N SER A 49 31.73 30.82 4.07
CA SER A 49 31.24 31.42 5.31
C SER A 49 30.04 32.32 5.01
N LEU A 50 29.14 32.47 5.99
CA LEU A 50 28.04 33.40 5.96
C LEU A 50 28.01 34.19 7.27
N SER A 51 28.04 35.51 7.18
CA SER A 51 27.84 36.41 8.31
C SER A 51 26.34 36.61 8.52
N LEU A 52 25.86 36.27 9.72
CA LEU A 52 24.46 36.44 10.12
C LEU A 52 24.37 37.39 11.31
N SER A 53 23.45 38.35 11.28
CA SER A 53 23.15 39.12 12.48
C SER A 53 22.29 38.31 13.44
N PHE A 54 22.81 38.01 14.63
CA PHE A 54 22.08 37.41 15.73
C PHE A 54 21.91 38.47 16.83
N GLY A 55 20.83 39.24 16.74
CA GLY A 55 20.61 40.42 17.57
C GLY A 55 21.68 41.48 17.30
N LYS A 56 22.37 41.93 18.35
CA LYS A 56 23.46 42.93 18.24
C LYS A 56 24.82 42.34 17.80
N SER A 57 24.96 41.02 17.75
CA SER A 57 26.22 40.35 17.40
C SER A 57 26.19 39.77 15.99
N ILE A 58 27.32 39.82 15.28
CA ILE A 58 27.50 39.15 14.00
C ILE A 58 28.14 37.78 14.23
N VAL A 59 27.50 36.72 13.73
CA VAL A 59 27.98 35.34 13.83
C VAL A 59 28.41 34.86 12.45
N ASN A 60 29.68 34.46 12.31
CA ASN A 60 30.19 33.88 11.08
C ASN A 60 30.01 32.36 11.10
N ILE A 61 29.02 31.85 10.39
CA ILE A 61 28.69 30.42 10.35
C ILE A 61 29.16 29.82 9.03
N LYS A 62 29.85 28.67 9.10
CA LYS A 62 30.18 27.85 7.94
C LYS A 62 28.98 26.94 7.62
N PRO A 63 28.27 27.15 6.49
CA PRO A 63 27.14 26.30 6.16
C PRO A 63 27.60 24.86 5.90
N THR A 64 26.76 23.90 6.25
CA THR A 64 27.08 22.49 6.05
C THR A 64 27.26 22.17 4.55
N SER A 65 28.28 21.39 4.20
CA SER A 65 28.51 20.97 2.81
C SER A 65 27.34 20.15 2.24
N LYS A 66 27.25 20.00 0.91
CA LYS A 66 26.21 19.18 0.24
C LYS A 66 26.13 17.74 0.75
N LYS A 67 27.26 17.18 1.21
CA LYS A 67 27.36 15.82 1.76
C LYS A 67 27.17 15.78 3.27
N GLY A 68 27.34 16.90 3.97
CA GLY A 68 27.26 16.96 5.43
C GLY A 68 25.83 16.93 5.93
N SER A 69 25.66 16.66 7.22
CA SER A 69 24.37 16.60 7.89
C SER A 69 24.46 17.31 9.23
N ILE A 70 23.34 17.86 9.69
CA ILE A 70 23.19 18.38 11.05
C ILE A 70 22.36 17.41 11.89
N ARG A 71 22.49 17.47 13.21
CA ARG A 71 21.78 16.58 14.14
C ARG A 71 20.72 17.36 14.90
N LEU A 72 19.45 16.99 14.73
CA LEU A 72 18.32 17.53 15.50
C LEU A 72 17.67 16.41 16.29
N LEU A 73 17.59 16.55 17.62
CA LEU A 73 17.04 15.53 18.52
C LEU A 73 17.57 14.13 18.18
N GLY A 74 18.88 13.97 17.96
CA GLY A 74 19.49 12.68 17.62
C GLY A 74 19.27 12.14 16.19
N VAL A 75 18.45 12.79 15.37
CA VAL A 75 18.18 12.44 13.95
C VAL A 75 18.97 13.36 13.03
N TRP A 76 19.48 12.84 11.92
CA TRP A 76 20.36 13.58 11.02
C TRP A 76 19.67 14.07 9.75
N PHE A 77 19.86 15.35 9.45
CA PHE A 77 19.22 16.06 8.34
C PHE A 77 20.28 16.49 7.30
N ASN A 78 19.96 16.32 6.02
CA ASN A 78 20.79 16.80 4.92
C ASN A 78 19.94 17.67 3.98
N ALA A 79 20.41 18.88 3.65
CA ALA A 79 19.68 19.82 2.80
C ALA A 79 19.38 19.32 1.37
N PHE A 80 20.05 18.25 0.92
CA PHE A 80 19.94 17.68 -0.43
C PHE A 80 19.45 16.22 -0.41
N ASN A 81 18.80 15.79 0.67
CA ASN A 81 18.26 14.43 0.83
C ASN A 81 19.30 13.31 0.61
N ARG A 82 20.57 13.56 0.91
CA ARG A 82 21.62 12.53 0.90
C ARG A 82 21.51 11.69 2.16
N ARG A 83 21.53 10.36 1.99
CA ARG A 83 21.34 9.38 3.07
C ARG A 83 22.61 8.64 3.48
N ASN A 84 23.76 8.92 2.86
CA ASN A 84 25.01 8.19 3.09
C ASN A 84 25.45 8.26 4.56
N HIS A 85 25.41 9.45 5.16
CA HIS A 85 25.78 9.64 6.56
C HIS A 85 24.97 8.75 7.49
N VAL A 86 23.64 8.71 7.33
CA VAL A 86 22.74 7.85 8.13
C VAL A 86 23.02 6.37 7.88
N ILE A 87 23.24 5.97 6.62
CA ILE A 87 23.60 4.58 6.27
C ILE A 87 24.90 4.17 6.96
N ASP A 88 25.92 5.04 6.95
CA ASP A 88 27.21 4.74 7.56
C ASP A 88 27.12 4.69 9.09
N GLN A 89 26.27 5.53 9.71
CA GLN A 89 25.93 5.38 11.13
C GLN A 89 25.28 4.04 11.45
N ILE A 90 24.31 3.60 10.64
CA ILE A 90 23.64 2.30 10.84
C ILE A 90 24.66 1.16 10.70
N LYS A 91 25.56 1.21 9.71
CA LYS A 91 26.64 0.23 9.57
C LYS A 91 27.55 0.24 10.79
N ASN A 92 27.91 1.41 11.31
CA ASN A 92 28.75 1.54 12.49
C ASN A 92 28.09 0.96 13.74
N GLU A 93 26.78 1.18 13.95
CA GLU A 93 26.04 0.56 15.06
C GLU A 93 26.07 -0.98 14.98
N ILE A 94 25.88 -1.55 13.78
CA ILE A 94 25.95 -3.00 13.59
C ILE A 94 27.38 -3.52 13.75
N ASN A 95 28.37 -2.80 13.23
CA ASN A 95 29.78 -3.15 13.38
C ASN A 95 30.17 -3.16 14.86
N ASN A 96 29.82 -2.12 15.60
CA ASN A 96 30.04 -2.03 17.04
C ASN A 96 29.34 -3.18 17.77
N CYS A 97 28.08 -3.46 17.47
CA CYS A 97 27.38 -4.62 18.05
C CYS A 97 28.13 -5.94 17.79
N CYS A 98 28.55 -6.17 16.54
CA CYS A 98 29.26 -7.38 16.16
C CYS A 98 30.61 -7.47 16.89
N ASP A 99 31.42 -6.42 16.83
CA ASP A 99 32.83 -6.46 17.19
C ASP A 99 33.04 -6.30 18.70
N SER A 100 32.31 -5.39 19.36
CA SER A 100 32.48 -5.08 20.79
C SER A 100 31.51 -5.84 21.70
N MET A 101 30.27 -6.09 21.25
CA MET A 101 29.25 -6.72 22.11
C MET A 101 29.20 -8.25 21.97
N ILE A 102 29.49 -8.81 20.79
CA ILE A 102 29.22 -10.23 20.50
C ILE A 102 30.49 -11.04 20.22
N LEU A 103 31.38 -10.58 19.34
CA LEU A 103 32.46 -11.38 18.76
C LEU A 103 33.34 -12.04 19.82
N ARG A 104 33.76 -11.30 20.85
CA ARG A 104 34.65 -11.82 21.90
C ARG A 104 33.93 -12.42 23.11
N LYS A 105 32.61 -12.21 23.25
CA LYS A 105 31.84 -12.69 24.39
C LYS A 105 31.29 -14.11 24.17
N LYS A 106 31.24 -14.92 25.24
CA LYS A 106 30.50 -16.19 25.25
C LYS A 106 29.03 -15.87 25.52
N LEU A 107 28.19 -15.96 24.49
CA LEU A 107 26.77 -15.61 24.56
C LEU A 107 25.92 -16.77 24.04
N THR A 108 24.73 -16.95 24.60
CA THR A 108 23.71 -17.86 24.07
C THR A 108 23.04 -17.27 22.82
N ASP A 109 22.31 -18.10 22.07
CA ASP A 109 21.49 -17.65 20.93
C ASP A 109 20.47 -16.58 21.37
N LYS A 110 19.76 -16.83 22.48
CA LYS A 110 18.78 -15.89 23.04
C LYS A 110 19.40 -14.56 23.45
N GLN A 111 20.58 -14.57 24.10
CA GLN A 111 21.27 -13.33 24.47
C GLN A 111 21.67 -12.51 23.24
N MET A 112 22.21 -13.13 22.20
CA MET A 112 22.55 -12.44 20.95
C MET A 112 21.32 -11.87 20.25
N ALA A 113 20.23 -12.66 20.17
CA ALA A 113 18.97 -12.21 19.59
C ALA A 113 18.36 -11.06 20.39
N PHE A 114 18.41 -11.13 21.73
CA PHE A 114 17.93 -10.07 22.62
C PHE A 114 18.69 -8.76 22.42
N ILE A 115 20.03 -8.79 22.45
CA ILE A 115 20.87 -7.60 22.19
C ILE A 115 20.47 -6.97 20.85
N PHE A 116 20.34 -7.77 19.80
CA PHE A 116 19.99 -7.23 18.49
C PHE A 116 18.57 -6.66 18.44
N ASN A 117 17.58 -7.40 18.93
CA ASN A 117 16.16 -7.04 18.82
C ASN A 117 15.75 -5.89 19.73
N VAL A 118 16.34 -5.79 20.92
CA VAL A 118 15.94 -4.84 21.97
C VAL A 118 16.83 -3.60 21.96
N LEU A 119 18.11 -3.71 21.60
CA LEU A 119 19.02 -2.56 21.55
C LEU A 119 19.22 -2.03 20.13
N ILE A 120 19.63 -2.89 19.20
CA ILE A 120 20.10 -2.45 17.88
C ILE A 120 18.96 -2.05 16.97
N ILE A 121 17.90 -2.87 16.89
CA ILE A 121 16.74 -2.57 16.04
C ILE A 121 16.08 -1.23 16.38
N PRO A 122 15.78 -0.90 17.66
CA PRO A 122 15.24 0.42 18.01
C PRO A 122 16.18 1.59 17.67
N ARG A 123 17.50 1.42 17.88
CA ARG A 123 18.50 2.44 17.47
C ARG A 123 18.48 2.67 15.97
N ILE A 124 18.41 1.61 15.17
CA ILE A 124 18.32 1.71 13.71
C ILE A 124 17.00 2.37 13.29
N GLU A 125 15.88 1.95 13.88
CA GLU A 125 14.55 2.54 13.61
C GLU A 125 14.56 4.06 13.83
N TYR A 126 15.13 4.50 14.95
CA TYR A 126 15.24 5.90 15.32
C TYR A 126 16.17 6.68 14.37
N ARG A 127 17.39 6.18 14.12
CA ARG A 127 18.34 6.85 13.21
C ARG A 127 17.83 6.92 11.78
N ALA A 128 17.11 5.90 11.32
CA ALA A 128 16.59 5.82 9.97
C ALA A 128 15.30 6.61 9.76
N GLN A 129 14.79 7.38 10.73
CA GLN A 129 13.44 7.99 10.71
C GLN A 129 13.11 8.77 9.42
N LEU A 130 14.08 9.42 8.79
CA LEU A 130 13.88 10.25 7.59
C LEU A 130 14.28 9.58 6.27
N ILE A 131 14.76 8.34 6.30
CA ILE A 131 15.19 7.61 5.10
C ILE A 131 14.44 6.29 4.97
N ILE A 132 14.38 5.78 3.75
CA ILE A 132 13.93 4.43 3.44
C ILE A 132 15.11 3.71 2.79
N LEU A 133 15.48 2.57 3.37
CA LEU A 133 16.50 1.65 2.87
C LEU A 133 15.85 0.70 1.86
N SER A 134 16.55 0.42 0.77
CA SER A 134 16.16 -0.66 -0.14
C SER A 134 16.40 -2.03 0.49
N GLU A 135 15.69 -3.06 0.02
CA GLU A 135 15.90 -4.45 0.44
C GLU A 135 17.38 -4.87 0.33
N TYR A 136 18.04 -4.50 -0.77
CA TYR A 136 19.46 -4.77 -0.97
C TYR A 136 20.34 -4.12 0.11
N GLU A 137 20.06 -2.87 0.47
CA GLU A 137 20.80 -2.17 1.52
C GLU A 137 20.58 -2.80 2.89
N CYS A 138 19.32 -3.09 3.25
CA CYS A 138 18.99 -3.82 4.48
C CYS A 138 19.75 -5.14 4.56
N ASN A 139 19.73 -5.92 3.47
CA ASN A 139 20.40 -7.22 3.40
C ASN A 139 21.92 -7.10 3.54
N LYS A 140 22.53 -6.13 2.86
CA LYS A 140 23.98 -5.87 2.93
C LYS A 140 24.41 -5.41 4.32
N ILE A 141 23.66 -4.49 4.92
CA ILE A 141 23.91 -3.95 6.26
C ILE A 141 23.80 -5.07 7.32
N MET A 142 22.77 -5.92 7.23
CA MET A 142 22.54 -6.99 8.19
C MET A 142 23.46 -8.21 8.01
N ALA A 143 24.14 -8.34 6.87
CA ALA A 143 24.92 -9.53 6.52
C ALA A 143 25.98 -9.88 7.57
N LYS A 144 26.74 -8.87 8.07
CA LYS A 144 27.81 -9.10 9.06
C LYS A 144 27.26 -9.76 10.33
N PHE A 145 26.15 -9.23 10.87
CA PHE A 145 25.50 -9.79 12.05
C PHE A 145 24.98 -11.21 11.80
N ARG A 146 24.28 -11.45 10.68
CA ARG A 146 23.74 -12.78 10.35
C ARG A 146 24.85 -13.84 10.25
N ILE A 147 25.98 -13.50 9.63
CA ILE A 147 27.13 -14.39 9.50
C ILE A 147 27.72 -14.69 10.89
N LEU A 148 27.95 -13.64 11.70
CA LEU A 148 28.49 -13.81 13.06
C LEU A 148 27.58 -14.66 13.94
N PHE A 149 26.27 -14.40 13.92
CA PHE A 149 25.26 -15.15 14.67
C PHE A 149 25.29 -16.63 14.30
N LYS A 150 25.28 -16.95 12.99
CA LYS A 150 25.40 -18.33 12.49
C LYS A 150 26.71 -18.98 12.95
N HIS A 151 27.83 -18.28 12.82
CA HIS A 151 29.15 -18.81 13.20
C HIS A 151 29.25 -19.10 14.71
N LYS A 152 28.71 -18.21 15.57
CA LYS A 152 28.63 -18.44 17.02
C LYS A 152 27.84 -19.70 17.37
N LEU A 153 26.82 -20.01 16.57
CA LEU A 153 26.02 -21.24 16.66
C LEU A 153 26.57 -22.42 15.85
N LYS A 154 27.77 -22.28 15.28
CA LYS A 154 28.46 -23.29 14.45
C LYS A 154 27.67 -23.71 13.20
N PHE A 155 26.79 -22.85 12.67
CA PHE A 155 26.18 -23.03 11.36
C PHE A 155 27.12 -22.59 10.26
N MET A 156 26.87 -23.05 9.03
CA MET A 156 27.58 -22.55 7.86
C MET A 156 27.11 -21.14 7.51
N LYS A 157 27.97 -20.37 6.82
CA LYS A 157 27.58 -19.08 6.25
C LYS A 157 26.36 -19.18 5.32
N THR A 158 26.28 -20.29 4.57
CA THR A 158 25.25 -20.61 3.57
C THR A 158 23.94 -21.12 4.14
N THR A 159 23.87 -21.42 5.46
CA THR A 159 22.63 -21.82 6.13
C THR A 159 21.53 -20.77 5.83
N PRO A 160 20.29 -21.16 5.52
CA PRO A 160 19.24 -20.22 5.15
C PRO A 160 19.02 -19.09 6.18
N ASN A 161 18.80 -17.86 5.71
CA ASN A 161 18.52 -16.71 6.59
C ASN A 161 17.15 -16.81 7.27
N SER A 162 16.17 -17.50 6.65
CA SER A 162 14.83 -17.69 7.22
C SER A 162 14.87 -18.30 8.63
N ILE A 163 15.79 -19.25 8.87
CA ILE A 163 16.01 -19.89 10.19
C ILE A 163 16.40 -18.88 11.28
N VAL A 164 17.15 -17.84 10.91
CA VAL A 164 17.61 -16.80 11.85
C VAL A 164 16.44 -15.88 12.23
N HIS A 165 15.55 -15.60 11.28
CA HIS A 165 14.45 -14.64 11.45
C HIS A 165 13.15 -15.28 11.95
N LEU A 166 12.95 -16.58 11.72
CA LEU A 166 11.74 -17.30 12.10
C LEU A 166 11.53 -17.26 13.62
N LYS A 167 10.31 -16.91 14.03
CA LYS A 167 9.91 -16.71 15.43
C LYS A 167 10.03 -17.98 16.25
N GLU A 168 9.68 -19.11 15.65
CA GLU A 168 9.71 -20.45 16.23
C GLU A 168 11.16 -20.97 16.40
N MET A 169 12.11 -20.35 15.70
CA MET A 169 13.54 -20.61 15.80
C MET A 169 14.24 -19.45 16.53
N PHE A 170 15.20 -18.78 15.90
CA PHE A 170 16.05 -17.82 16.63
C PHE A 170 15.42 -16.44 16.84
N ASN A 171 14.31 -16.12 16.15
CA ASN A 171 13.53 -14.89 16.32
C ASN A 171 14.38 -13.61 16.26
N VAL A 172 15.40 -13.55 15.41
CA VAL A 172 16.19 -12.32 15.20
C VAL A 172 15.44 -11.44 14.20
N LYS A 173 14.99 -10.26 14.63
CA LYS A 173 14.27 -9.30 13.76
C LYS A 173 15.10 -8.89 12.55
N ASN A 174 14.49 -8.90 11.38
CA ASN A 174 15.06 -8.33 10.16
C ASN A 174 14.88 -6.81 10.14
N ILE A 175 15.89 -6.08 9.66
CA ILE A 175 15.87 -4.61 9.51
C ILE A 175 14.76 -4.19 8.53
N GLU A 176 14.58 -4.94 7.44
CA GLU A 176 13.55 -4.68 6.44
C GLU A 176 12.14 -4.82 7.03
N ASP A 177 11.86 -5.93 7.70
CA ASP A 177 10.58 -6.19 8.38
C ASP A 177 10.25 -5.09 9.40
N ASN A 178 11.25 -4.67 10.19
CA ASN A 178 11.07 -3.58 11.16
C ASN A 178 10.85 -2.22 10.47
N GLN A 179 11.53 -1.97 9.35
CA GLN A 179 11.31 -0.76 8.55
C GLN A 179 9.89 -0.73 8.00
N LEU A 180 9.42 -1.82 7.39
CA LEU A 180 8.05 -1.93 6.87
C LEU A 180 7.03 -1.62 7.99
N GLN A 181 7.24 -2.22 9.16
CA GLN A 181 6.39 -2.00 10.34
C GLN A 181 6.38 -0.52 10.79
N ALA A 182 7.55 0.07 11.00
CA ALA A 182 7.67 1.42 11.54
C ALA A 182 7.25 2.50 10.52
N LYS A 183 7.70 2.39 9.27
CA LYS A 183 7.44 3.38 8.22
C LYS A 183 6.00 3.39 7.79
N THR A 184 5.37 2.22 7.62
CA THR A 184 3.94 2.16 7.26
C THR A 184 3.09 2.77 8.35
N THR A 185 3.32 2.38 9.61
CA THR A 185 2.57 2.94 10.74
C THR A 185 2.72 4.46 10.81
N ASN A 186 3.94 4.99 10.70
CA ASN A 186 4.18 6.43 10.76
C ASN A 186 3.60 7.16 9.55
N PHE A 187 3.65 6.58 8.36
CA PHE A 187 3.10 7.19 7.15
C PHE A 187 1.56 7.26 7.22
N ILE A 188 0.89 6.20 7.69
CA ILE A 188 -0.58 6.22 7.88
C ILE A 188 -0.99 7.21 8.96
N LEU A 189 -0.21 7.32 10.04
CA LEU A 189 -0.42 8.36 11.05
C LEU A 189 -0.22 9.77 10.47
N GLN A 190 0.77 9.94 9.60
CA GLN A 190 1.12 11.23 9.02
C GLN A 190 0.06 11.73 8.02
N ILE A 191 -0.47 10.86 7.16
CA ILE A 191 -1.49 11.26 6.16
C ILE A 191 -2.87 11.49 6.79
N ASN A 192 -3.15 10.88 7.95
CA ASN A 192 -4.40 11.08 8.70
C ASN A 192 -4.28 12.12 9.83
N ASP A 193 -3.11 12.73 10.01
CA ASP A 193 -2.94 13.81 10.99
C ASP A 193 -3.75 15.03 10.50
N LYS A 194 -4.46 15.69 11.43
CA LYS A 194 -5.26 16.89 11.10
C LYS A 194 -4.56 18.21 11.46
N ASN A 195 -3.35 18.13 12.02
CA ASN A 195 -2.56 19.29 12.40
C ASN A 195 -1.57 19.66 11.27
N GLU A 196 -0.59 20.52 11.60
CA GLU A 196 0.43 20.99 10.67
C GLU A 196 1.16 19.86 9.92
N LEU A 197 1.43 18.73 10.59
CA LEU A 197 2.09 17.58 9.96
C LEU A 197 1.25 17.01 8.82
N GLY A 198 -0.05 16.86 9.03
CA GLY A 198 -1.01 16.45 7.99
C GLY A 198 -1.07 17.44 6.84
N MET A 199 -1.21 18.73 7.15
CA MET A 199 -1.26 19.79 6.13
C MET A 199 0.01 19.83 5.26
N ILE A 200 1.20 19.77 5.89
CA ILE A 200 2.48 19.69 5.17
C ILE A 200 2.54 18.45 4.29
N THR A 201 2.01 17.32 4.76
CA THR A 201 1.98 16.07 4.00
C THR A 201 1.07 16.17 2.79
N LYS A 202 -0.12 16.76 2.95
CA LYS A 202 -1.07 17.04 1.87
C LYS A 202 -0.46 17.96 0.80
N ILE A 203 0.20 19.04 1.21
CA ILE A 203 0.94 19.94 0.30
C ILE A 203 2.04 19.17 -0.46
N ARG A 204 2.79 18.29 0.22
CA ARG A 204 3.82 17.47 -0.43
C ARG A 204 3.22 16.44 -1.40
N LEU A 205 2.02 15.94 -1.15
CA LEU A 205 1.29 15.08 -2.09
C LEU A 205 0.86 15.87 -3.32
N TYR A 206 0.33 17.10 -3.18
CA TYR A 206 0.04 17.98 -4.33
C TYR A 206 1.30 18.29 -5.14
N ASN A 207 2.42 18.60 -4.48
CA ASN A 207 3.70 18.80 -5.15
C ASN A 207 4.16 17.56 -5.92
N LEU A 208 3.95 16.36 -5.35
CA LEU A 208 4.28 15.09 -6.00
C LEU A 208 3.35 14.82 -7.19
N GLN A 209 2.04 15.05 -7.04
CA GLN A 209 1.04 14.96 -8.10
C GLN A 209 1.41 15.85 -9.29
N GLN A 210 1.75 17.12 -9.03
CA GLN A 210 2.18 18.07 -10.05
C GLN A 210 3.54 17.71 -10.67
N LEU A 211 4.49 17.21 -9.88
CA LEU A 211 5.79 16.76 -10.39
C LEU A 211 5.62 15.57 -11.35
N LEU A 212 4.77 14.62 -10.99
CA LEU A 212 4.52 13.40 -11.76
C LEU A 212 3.45 13.58 -12.85
N PHE A 213 2.72 14.69 -12.84
CA PHE A 213 1.64 15.00 -13.78
C PHE A 213 0.51 13.95 -13.72
N LEU A 214 0.06 13.68 -12.49
CA LEU A 214 -1.02 12.72 -12.19
C LEU A 214 -2.38 13.42 -12.11
N ASN A 215 -3.44 12.70 -12.51
CA ASN A 215 -4.83 13.17 -12.37
C ASN A 215 -5.31 13.17 -10.93
N ASP A 216 -4.91 12.15 -10.16
CA ASP A 216 -5.45 11.88 -8.83
C ASP A 216 -4.36 11.75 -7.78
N ASN A 217 -4.80 11.62 -6.52
CA ASN A 217 -3.93 11.46 -5.36
C ASN A 217 -2.84 10.38 -5.59
N PRO A 218 -1.55 10.74 -5.43
CA PRO A 218 -0.43 9.83 -5.68
C PRO A 218 -0.45 8.52 -4.87
N ILE A 219 -1.14 8.50 -3.72
CA ILE A 219 -1.14 7.33 -2.83
C ILE A 219 -1.86 6.13 -3.46
N TYR A 220 -2.98 6.36 -4.13
CA TYR A 220 -3.75 5.29 -4.76
C TYR A 220 -3.53 5.18 -6.27
N SER A 221 -3.25 6.28 -6.97
CA SER A 221 -3.09 6.28 -8.44
C SER A 221 -1.77 5.62 -8.90
N LEU A 222 -0.73 5.64 -8.08
CA LEU A 222 0.57 5.08 -8.44
C LEU A 222 0.66 3.57 -8.20
N GLN A 223 1.03 2.86 -9.27
CA GLN A 223 1.44 1.46 -9.22
C GLN A 223 2.96 1.33 -9.09
N GLU A 224 3.45 0.16 -8.62
CA GLU A 224 4.89 -0.06 -8.44
C GLU A 224 5.69 0.16 -9.75
N LYS A 225 5.18 -0.37 -10.87
CA LYS A 225 5.79 -0.22 -12.21
C LYS A 225 5.88 1.25 -12.63
N ASP A 226 4.84 2.04 -12.36
CA ASP A 226 4.81 3.48 -12.66
C ASP A 226 5.87 4.24 -11.88
N ILE A 227 6.01 3.95 -10.58
CA ILE A 227 7.03 4.58 -9.72
C ILE A 227 8.44 4.34 -10.26
N ILE A 228 8.74 3.12 -10.73
CA ILE A 228 10.04 2.78 -11.32
C ILE A 228 10.29 3.62 -12.58
N ARG A 229 9.29 3.77 -13.45
CA ARG A 229 9.39 4.57 -14.68
C ARG A 229 9.58 6.06 -14.37
N TYR A 230 8.78 6.63 -13.47
CA TYR A 230 8.92 8.03 -13.05
C TYR A 230 10.30 8.33 -12.46
N LYS A 231 10.89 7.43 -11.67
CA LYS A 231 12.26 7.58 -11.14
C LYS A 231 13.33 7.59 -12.24
N LYS A 232 13.12 6.88 -13.35
CA LYS A 232 14.02 6.96 -14.51
C LYS A 232 13.91 8.32 -15.22
N ILE A 233 12.71 8.90 -15.26
CA ILE A 233 12.45 10.19 -15.93
C ILE A 233 12.90 11.38 -15.07
N PHE A 234 12.60 11.37 -13.78
CA PHE A 234 12.86 12.47 -12.83
C PHE A 234 13.92 12.06 -11.79
N THR A 235 15.05 11.54 -12.25
CA THR A 235 16.07 10.90 -11.40
C THR A 235 16.62 11.83 -10.32
N THR A 236 16.81 13.11 -10.60
CA THR A 236 17.37 14.05 -9.63
C THR A 236 16.34 14.52 -8.61
N GLN A 237 15.10 14.79 -9.05
CA GLN A 237 14.01 15.29 -8.22
C GLN A 237 13.45 14.20 -7.28
N LEU A 238 13.37 12.95 -7.77
CA LEU A 238 12.78 11.82 -7.03
C LEU A 238 13.83 11.02 -6.25
N LYS A 239 15.10 11.43 -6.28
CA LYS A 239 16.16 10.74 -5.54
C LYS A 239 15.88 10.79 -4.03
N ASN A 240 15.68 9.63 -3.42
CA ASN A 240 15.39 9.47 -1.99
C ASN A 240 14.13 10.26 -1.55
N HIS A 241 13.14 10.43 -2.43
CA HIS A 241 11.93 11.18 -2.11
C HIS A 241 11.07 10.41 -1.10
N TYR A 242 11.09 10.82 0.17
CA TYR A 242 10.52 10.07 1.30
C TYR A 242 9.09 9.54 1.06
N ILE A 243 8.14 10.41 0.69
CA ILE A 243 6.74 10.01 0.47
C ILE A 243 6.62 9.00 -0.69
N LEU A 244 7.41 9.17 -1.74
CA LEU A 244 7.36 8.26 -2.90
C LEU A 244 7.92 6.89 -2.53
N GLU A 245 8.99 6.85 -1.73
CA GLU A 245 9.53 5.59 -1.21
C GLU A 245 8.56 4.91 -0.23
N CYS A 246 7.80 5.67 0.58
CA CYS A 246 6.73 5.13 1.42
C CYS A 246 5.65 4.47 0.57
N ILE A 247 5.13 5.18 -0.45
CA ILE A 247 4.11 4.64 -1.36
C ILE A 247 4.64 3.38 -2.07
N LYS A 248 5.88 3.42 -2.59
CA LYS A 248 6.50 2.25 -3.21
C LYS A 248 6.55 1.06 -2.26
N MET A 249 7.00 1.27 -1.03
CA MET A 249 7.12 0.22 -0.02
C MET A 249 5.77 -0.44 0.30
N LEU A 250 4.68 0.33 0.35
CA LEU A 250 3.32 -0.21 0.53
C LEU A 250 2.90 -1.07 -0.66
N LYS A 251 3.05 -0.55 -1.88
CA LYS A 251 2.61 -1.22 -3.11
C LYS A 251 3.36 -2.52 -3.38
N THR A 252 4.67 -2.56 -3.12
CA THR A 252 5.49 -3.79 -3.27
C THR A 252 5.00 -4.93 -2.35
N GLN A 253 4.29 -4.62 -1.26
CA GLN A 253 3.79 -5.60 -0.29
C GLN A 253 2.24 -5.75 -0.33
N ASN A 254 1.60 -5.33 -1.42
CA ASN A 254 0.14 -5.35 -1.64
C ASN A 254 -0.69 -4.56 -0.60
N PHE A 255 -0.09 -3.53 0.02
CA PHE A 255 -0.84 -2.57 0.81
C PHE A 255 -1.37 -1.45 -0.07
N SER A 256 -2.61 -1.03 0.20
CA SER A 256 -3.24 0.12 -0.46
C SER A 256 -4.05 0.95 0.54
N ILE A 257 -4.74 1.97 0.07
CA ILE A 257 -5.68 2.76 0.86
C ILE A 257 -7.09 2.56 0.30
N ALA A 258 -8.08 2.42 1.18
CA ALA A 258 -9.48 2.36 0.80
C ALA A 258 -9.94 3.72 0.25
N ILE A 259 -10.70 3.71 -0.84
CA ILE A 259 -11.16 4.92 -1.54
C ILE A 259 -12.69 5.00 -1.45
N ASN A 260 -13.22 6.21 -1.24
CA ASN A 260 -14.65 6.52 -1.35
C ASN A 260 -14.82 7.96 -1.85
N ASP A 261 -16.05 8.35 -2.18
CA ASP A 261 -16.39 9.67 -2.70
C ASP A 261 -16.16 10.83 -1.71
N THR A 262 -16.03 10.54 -0.41
CA THR A 262 -15.81 11.56 0.63
C THR A 262 -14.33 11.91 0.86
N ILE A 263 -13.39 11.11 0.36
CA ILE A 263 -11.95 11.38 0.49
C ILE A 263 -11.56 12.47 -0.52
N ASP A 264 -10.65 13.38 -0.15
CA ASP A 264 -10.04 14.28 -1.13
C ASP A 264 -9.27 13.46 -2.18
N LYS A 265 -9.93 13.23 -3.31
CA LYS A 265 -9.38 12.49 -4.44
C LYS A 265 -8.20 13.24 -5.07
N MET A 266 -7.98 14.51 -4.70
CA MET A 266 -7.06 15.42 -5.37
C MET A 266 -7.32 15.41 -6.88
N GLU A 267 -8.57 15.15 -7.28
CA GLU A 267 -8.94 14.88 -8.67
C GLU A 267 -8.85 16.17 -9.47
N ILE A 268 -8.10 16.12 -10.57
CA ILE A 268 -8.07 17.22 -11.52
C ILE A 268 -9.35 17.11 -12.35
N ILE A 269 -10.22 18.10 -12.23
CA ILE A 269 -11.49 18.18 -12.96
C ILE A 269 -11.27 18.98 -14.24
N GLY A 270 -11.95 18.63 -15.33
CA GLY A 270 -11.89 19.35 -16.62
C GLY A 270 -11.83 18.46 -17.87
N GLY A 271 -11.65 17.15 -17.71
CA GLY A 271 -11.76 16.18 -18.81
C GLY A 271 -12.11 14.78 -18.30
N ASN A 272 -12.63 13.95 -19.19
CA ASN A 272 -13.17 12.64 -18.80
C ASN A 272 -12.17 11.49 -18.98
N ILE A 273 -11.24 11.63 -19.93
CA ILE A 273 -10.41 10.51 -20.40
C ILE A 273 -8.95 10.95 -20.46
N LEU A 274 -8.07 10.22 -19.77
CA LEU A 274 -6.66 10.57 -19.68
C LEU A 274 -5.91 10.17 -20.95
N ILE A 275 -4.95 11.00 -21.37
CA ILE A 275 -4.01 10.67 -22.45
C ILE A 275 -3.23 9.38 -22.14
N LYS A 276 -2.96 9.13 -20.85
CA LYS A 276 -2.29 7.91 -20.38
C LYS A 276 -3.07 6.64 -20.76
N ASP A 277 -4.40 6.69 -20.81
CA ASP A 277 -5.26 5.53 -21.06
C ASP A 277 -5.48 5.28 -22.56
N ILE A 278 -5.27 6.32 -23.38
CA ILE A 278 -5.32 6.24 -24.84
C ILE A 278 -4.01 5.67 -25.39
N LEU A 279 -2.88 6.26 -24.98
CA LEU A 279 -1.56 5.92 -25.53
C LEU A 279 -0.99 4.62 -24.95
N PRO A 280 -0.20 3.87 -25.73
CA PRO A 280 0.62 2.79 -25.18
C PRO A 280 1.55 3.31 -24.08
N GLU A 281 1.66 2.57 -22.97
CA GLU A 281 2.40 3.02 -21.77
C GLU A 281 3.84 3.49 -22.09
N GLU A 282 4.57 2.75 -22.93
CA GLU A 282 5.95 3.09 -23.28
C GLU A 282 6.05 4.43 -24.02
N ILE A 283 5.11 4.70 -24.92
CA ILE A 283 5.04 5.94 -25.70
C ILE A 283 4.69 7.12 -24.78
N TYR A 284 3.73 6.92 -23.88
CA TYR A 284 3.37 7.93 -22.87
C TYR A 284 4.58 8.32 -22.01
N PHE A 285 5.26 7.35 -21.40
CA PHE A 285 6.39 7.65 -20.51
C PHE A 285 7.60 8.22 -21.26
N LYS A 286 7.85 7.83 -22.51
CA LYS A 286 8.92 8.40 -23.36
C LYS A 286 8.65 9.88 -23.68
N ASN A 287 7.39 10.25 -23.90
CA ASN A 287 6.99 11.60 -24.29
C ASN A 287 6.42 12.46 -23.14
N LEU A 288 6.37 11.93 -21.91
CA LEU A 288 5.78 12.59 -20.73
C LEU A 288 6.26 14.02 -20.50
N ARG A 289 7.55 14.31 -20.72
CA ARG A 289 8.10 15.66 -20.52
C ARG A 289 7.49 16.66 -21.52
N SER A 290 7.22 16.24 -22.74
CA SER A 290 6.60 17.06 -23.79
C SER A 290 5.12 17.26 -23.49
N ILE A 291 4.41 16.17 -23.15
CA ILE A 291 2.98 16.19 -22.73
C ILE A 291 2.79 17.15 -21.54
N LYS A 292 3.63 17.03 -20.51
CA LYS A 292 3.60 17.88 -19.33
C LYS A 292 3.85 19.36 -19.65
N LYS A 293 4.76 19.66 -20.59
CA LYS A 293 5.03 21.05 -21.02
C LYS A 293 3.84 21.67 -21.75
N LEU A 294 3.11 20.87 -22.52
CA LEU A 294 1.88 21.29 -23.19
C LEU A 294 0.67 21.35 -22.23
N ASN A 295 0.82 20.85 -20.99
CA ASN A 295 -0.24 20.73 -20.00
C ASN A 295 -1.45 19.91 -20.50
N ILE A 296 -1.16 18.86 -21.29
CA ILE A 296 -2.18 17.97 -21.86
C ILE A 296 -2.32 16.73 -20.97
N MET A 297 -3.38 16.67 -20.17
CA MET A 297 -3.71 15.54 -19.32
C MET A 297 -4.83 14.69 -19.91
N PHE A 298 -5.81 15.33 -20.54
CA PHE A 298 -7.01 14.71 -21.06
C PHE A 298 -7.04 14.68 -22.59
N ALA A 299 -7.73 13.68 -23.13
CA ALA A 299 -8.05 13.54 -24.55
C ALA A 299 -8.82 14.76 -25.07
N ASP A 300 -9.75 15.25 -24.26
CA ASP A 300 -10.60 16.38 -24.64
C ASP A 300 -9.78 17.60 -25.06
N GLN A 301 -8.59 17.82 -24.48
CA GLN A 301 -7.73 18.97 -24.78
C GLN A 301 -7.08 18.95 -26.16
N ILE A 302 -7.04 17.77 -26.82
CA ILE A 302 -6.37 17.57 -28.11
C ILE A 302 -7.35 17.30 -29.24
N LEU A 303 -8.65 17.25 -28.95
CA LEU A 303 -9.71 16.96 -29.92
C LEU A 303 -10.53 18.22 -30.21
N THR A 304 -11.16 18.21 -31.38
CA THR A 304 -12.23 19.15 -31.74
C THR A 304 -13.39 19.10 -30.74
N LEU A 305 -14.26 20.12 -30.75
CA LEU A 305 -15.40 20.19 -29.83
C LEU A 305 -16.39 19.04 -30.02
N ASP A 306 -16.54 18.54 -31.24
CA ASP A 306 -17.36 17.36 -31.56
C ASP A 306 -16.66 16.02 -31.24
N GLY A 307 -15.39 16.05 -30.83
CA GLY A 307 -14.61 14.89 -30.40
C GLY A 307 -14.14 13.96 -31.53
N LYS A 308 -14.36 14.31 -32.80
CA LYS A 308 -14.09 13.40 -33.95
C LYS A 308 -12.69 13.52 -34.54
N ASN A 309 -12.10 14.71 -34.48
CA ASN A 309 -10.84 15.00 -35.15
C ASN A 309 -9.78 15.46 -34.13
N LEU A 310 -8.53 15.14 -34.42
CA LEU A 310 -7.37 15.57 -33.64
C LEU A 310 -6.95 16.98 -34.05
N LEU A 311 -6.79 17.88 -33.09
CA LEU A 311 -6.26 19.23 -33.33
C LEU A 311 -4.81 19.16 -33.82
N THR A 312 -4.42 20.13 -34.65
CA THR A 312 -3.03 20.34 -35.05
C THR A 312 -2.20 20.84 -33.86
N LEU A 313 -0.88 20.63 -33.90
CA LEU A 313 0.01 21.18 -32.88
C LEU A 313 -0.10 22.71 -32.79
N LYS A 314 -0.36 23.39 -33.92
CA LYS A 314 -0.50 24.85 -33.97
C LYS A 314 -1.74 25.33 -33.21
N GLU A 315 -2.89 24.68 -33.41
CA GLU A 315 -4.11 24.96 -32.66
C GLU A 315 -3.93 24.72 -31.15
N ILE A 316 -3.26 23.63 -30.77
CA ILE A 316 -2.95 23.32 -29.36
C ILE A 316 -2.04 24.39 -28.75
N LEU A 317 -1.07 24.91 -29.50
CA LEU A 317 -0.16 25.96 -29.05
C LEU A 317 -0.87 27.31 -28.80
N GLY A 318 -2.09 27.51 -29.30
CA GLY A 318 -2.94 28.68 -29.08
C GLY A 318 -3.87 28.60 -27.86
N LYS A 319 -3.96 27.45 -27.18
CA LYS A 319 -4.89 27.25 -26.05
C LYS A 319 -4.46 27.92 -24.74
N ARG A 320 -5.44 28.33 -23.90
CA ARG A 320 -5.26 29.00 -22.58
C ARG A 320 -4.47 28.18 -21.56
N PHE A 321 -4.63 26.86 -21.56
CA PHE A 321 -4.03 25.99 -20.54
C PHE A 321 -2.51 25.80 -20.70
N LYS A 322 -1.91 26.35 -21.76
CA LYS A 322 -0.47 26.28 -22.02
C LYS A 322 0.32 27.11 -21.01
N LYS A 323 1.31 26.49 -20.38
CA LYS A 323 2.30 27.16 -19.52
C LYS A 323 3.67 27.18 -20.22
N PHE A 324 3.96 28.17 -21.08
CA PHE A 324 5.28 28.63 -21.59
C PHE A 324 5.46 28.80 -23.12
N PHE A 325 6.20 29.85 -23.49
CA PHE A 325 7.07 29.96 -24.67
C PHE A 325 8.37 29.18 -24.42
N SER A 326 8.64 28.07 -25.14
CA SER A 326 9.82 27.21 -24.89
C SER A 326 10.87 27.27 -26.01
N PRO A 327 12.18 27.30 -25.69
CA PRO A 327 13.28 27.26 -26.67
C PRO A 327 13.52 25.87 -27.33
N ASN A 328 12.82 24.80 -26.92
CA ASN A 328 13.00 23.44 -27.47
C ASN A 328 11.80 22.98 -28.32
N ARG A 329 11.38 23.80 -29.29
CA ARG A 329 10.21 23.53 -30.15
C ARG A 329 10.33 22.23 -30.94
N SER A 330 11.53 21.94 -31.47
CA SER A 330 11.81 20.73 -32.28
C SER A 330 11.61 19.41 -31.54
N LEU A 331 11.89 19.37 -30.24
CA LEU A 331 11.72 18.15 -29.44
C LEU A 331 10.24 17.91 -29.10
N ILE A 332 9.47 18.98 -28.92
CA ILE A 332 8.03 18.91 -28.75
C ILE A 332 7.39 18.43 -30.05
N GLU A 333 7.77 18.98 -31.21
CA GLU A 333 7.28 18.57 -32.53
C GLU A 333 7.55 17.09 -32.80
N LYS A 334 8.78 16.59 -32.54
CA LYS A 334 9.11 15.17 -32.69
C LYS A 334 8.29 14.27 -31.75
N SER A 335 8.15 14.66 -30.49
CA SER A 335 7.31 13.93 -29.52
C SER A 335 5.84 13.93 -29.93
N TRP A 336 5.35 15.06 -30.42
CA TRP A 336 3.97 15.23 -30.82
C TRP A 336 3.64 14.40 -32.05
N LYS A 337 4.51 14.37 -33.06
CA LYS A 337 4.34 13.51 -34.23
C LYS A 337 4.16 12.03 -33.85
N ILE A 338 4.95 11.54 -32.90
CA ILE A 338 4.81 10.15 -32.39
C ILE A 338 3.44 9.94 -31.73
N ILE A 339 2.90 10.95 -31.04
CA ILE A 339 1.58 10.90 -30.41
C ILE A 339 0.48 10.95 -31.49
N GLU A 340 0.62 11.81 -32.49
CA GLU A 340 -0.30 11.90 -33.65
C GLU A 340 -0.39 10.58 -34.39
N ASP A 341 0.76 9.97 -34.73
CA ASP A 341 0.84 8.69 -35.43
C ASP A 341 0.15 7.54 -34.66
N CYS A 342 -0.01 7.67 -33.34
CA CYS A 342 -0.73 6.68 -32.52
C CYS A 342 -2.24 6.92 -32.42
N ILE A 343 -2.71 8.15 -32.62
CA ILE A 343 -4.12 8.52 -32.40
C ILE A 343 -4.88 8.65 -33.73
N LEU A 344 -4.21 9.07 -34.80
CA LEU A 344 -4.82 9.27 -36.11
C LEU A 344 -5.17 7.95 -36.80
N ASP A 345 -6.22 8.00 -37.62
CA ASP A 345 -6.49 6.95 -38.61
C ASP A 345 -5.52 7.10 -39.79
N ASN A 346 -4.77 6.03 -40.08
CA ASN A 346 -3.83 5.98 -41.20
C ASN A 346 -4.50 6.24 -42.56
N ASN A 347 -5.81 5.99 -42.69
CA ASN A 347 -6.56 6.17 -43.94
C ASN A 347 -7.16 7.57 -44.09
N GLU A 348 -7.30 8.33 -43.00
CA GLU A 348 -7.96 9.65 -42.98
C GLU A 348 -7.07 10.75 -42.35
N ILE A 349 -5.76 10.66 -42.59
CA ILE A 349 -4.75 11.60 -42.03
C ILE A 349 -5.05 13.06 -42.39
N ILE A 350 -5.52 13.32 -43.62
CA ILE A 350 -5.80 14.67 -44.12
C ILE A 350 -6.90 15.35 -43.29
N LYS A 351 -7.98 14.62 -42.98
CA LYS A 351 -9.08 15.09 -42.13
C LYS A 351 -8.76 15.02 -40.63
N ARG A 352 -7.57 14.52 -40.29
CA ARG A 352 -7.12 14.26 -38.92
C ARG A 352 -8.12 13.47 -38.08
N ARG A 353 -8.83 12.55 -38.71
CA ARG A 353 -9.80 11.65 -38.04
C ARG A 353 -9.05 10.79 -37.02
N ILE A 354 -9.60 10.65 -35.81
CA ILE A 354 -9.05 9.71 -34.84
C ILE A 354 -9.35 8.26 -35.27
N SER A 355 -8.45 7.34 -34.94
CA SER A 355 -8.61 5.92 -35.25
C SER A 355 -9.83 5.32 -34.54
N ILE A 356 -10.34 4.20 -35.07
CA ILE A 356 -11.45 3.46 -34.42
C ILE A 356 -11.07 3.03 -33.00
N GLU A 357 -9.81 2.64 -32.77
CA GLU A 357 -9.31 2.26 -31.45
C GLU A 357 -9.34 3.42 -30.45
N ALA A 358 -8.95 4.63 -30.89
CA ALA A 358 -9.05 5.83 -30.08
C ALA A 358 -10.52 6.22 -29.84
N THR A 359 -11.35 6.16 -30.88
CA THR A 359 -12.80 6.45 -30.81
C THR A 359 -13.49 5.56 -29.76
N ASN A 360 -13.23 4.25 -29.77
CA ASN A 360 -13.82 3.30 -28.82
C ASN A 360 -13.44 3.60 -27.36
N LYS A 361 -12.25 4.17 -27.12
CA LYS A 361 -11.82 4.58 -25.79
C LYS A 361 -12.38 5.92 -25.35
N ILE A 362 -12.57 6.85 -26.30
CA ILE A 362 -13.02 8.22 -26.03
C ILE A 362 -14.55 8.31 -25.86
N GLY A 363 -15.30 7.54 -26.65
CA GLY A 363 -16.75 7.66 -26.74
C GLY A 363 -17.20 8.98 -27.38
N THR A 364 -18.51 9.25 -27.37
CA THR A 364 -19.09 10.50 -27.87
C THR A 364 -19.50 11.38 -26.69
N SER A 365 -18.78 12.48 -26.47
CA SER A 365 -19.14 13.48 -25.45
C SER A 365 -19.54 14.81 -26.11
N PHE A 366 -20.54 15.48 -25.54
CA PHE A 366 -20.87 16.86 -25.94
C PHE A 366 -19.86 17.82 -25.31
N ALA A 367 -19.43 18.83 -26.06
CA ALA A 367 -18.62 19.91 -25.50
C ALA A 367 -19.42 20.70 -24.45
N HIS A 368 -18.84 20.84 -23.26
CA HIS A 368 -19.37 21.67 -22.17
C HIS A 368 -18.62 22.99 -21.99
N ASN A 369 -17.58 23.20 -22.80
CA ASN A 369 -16.76 24.41 -22.80
C ASN A 369 -16.00 24.50 -24.13
N LEU A 370 -15.22 25.55 -24.30
CA LEU A 370 -14.42 25.75 -25.51
C LEU A 370 -13.05 25.03 -25.45
N LYS A 371 -12.84 24.12 -24.49
CA LYS A 371 -11.62 23.33 -24.34
C LYS A 371 -10.36 24.21 -24.36
N GLY A 372 -10.41 25.35 -23.67
CA GLY A 372 -9.32 26.33 -23.60
C GLY A 372 -9.05 27.14 -24.88
N THR A 373 -9.93 27.12 -25.90
CA THR A 373 -9.81 28.04 -27.06
C THR A 373 -9.95 29.48 -26.60
N ILE A 374 -9.06 30.37 -27.06
CA ILE A 374 -9.19 31.81 -26.83
C ILE A 374 -9.93 32.40 -28.04
N LEU A 375 -11.18 32.80 -27.85
CA LEU A 375 -11.83 33.67 -28.83
C LEU A 375 -11.49 35.11 -28.48
N THR A 376 -10.52 35.69 -29.18
CA THR A 376 -10.11 37.08 -28.95
C THR A 376 -11.10 38.00 -29.66
N LYS A 377 -12.06 38.52 -28.89
CA LYS A 377 -13.01 39.53 -29.37
C LYS A 377 -12.31 40.86 -29.60
N MET A 378 -12.85 41.62 -30.53
CA MET A 378 -12.44 43.00 -30.76
C MET A 378 -13.15 43.91 -29.75
N ASN A 379 -12.42 44.89 -29.22
CA ASN A 379 -12.94 45.82 -28.20
C ASN A 379 -12.80 47.26 -28.71
N SER A 380 -13.57 48.20 -28.16
CA SER A 380 -13.48 49.64 -28.52
C SER A 380 -12.07 50.23 -28.37
N ASP A 381 -11.25 49.67 -27.47
CA ASP A 381 -9.88 50.11 -27.19
C ASP A 381 -8.80 49.31 -27.94
N SER A 382 -9.20 48.34 -28.78
CA SER A 382 -8.22 47.53 -29.52
C SER A 382 -7.54 48.37 -30.61
N GLU A 383 -6.20 48.46 -30.59
CA GLU A 383 -5.46 49.16 -31.64
C GLU A 383 -5.85 48.59 -33.01
N PRO A 384 -6.12 49.43 -34.02
CA PRO A 384 -6.43 48.95 -35.36
C PRO A 384 -5.21 48.22 -35.91
N ILE A 385 -5.25 46.88 -35.87
CA ILE A 385 -4.25 46.05 -36.54
C ILE A 385 -4.39 46.30 -38.04
N ASN A 386 -3.54 47.18 -38.57
CA ASN A 386 -3.46 47.43 -40.01
C ASN A 386 -3.20 46.09 -40.73
N ASN A 387 -4.13 45.66 -41.59
CA ASN A 387 -4.08 44.45 -42.43
C ASN A 387 -4.26 43.06 -41.76
N GLY A 388 -4.79 42.95 -40.53
CA GLY A 388 -5.14 41.64 -39.94
C GLY A 388 -6.42 41.01 -40.54
N PHE A 389 -6.48 39.67 -40.64
CA PHE A 389 -7.73 38.95 -40.94
C PHE A 389 -8.58 38.86 -39.67
N ILE A 390 -9.83 39.23 -39.81
CA ILE A 390 -10.89 39.13 -38.81
C ILE A 390 -12.02 38.28 -39.40
N PHE A 391 -12.86 37.78 -38.51
CA PHE A 391 -14.12 37.18 -38.89
C PHE A 391 -15.20 37.61 -37.91
N GLY A 392 -16.46 37.54 -38.30
CA GLY A 392 -17.54 37.83 -37.38
C GLY A 392 -18.89 37.33 -37.83
N LYS A 393 -19.84 37.39 -36.90
CA LYS A 393 -21.21 36.91 -37.08
C LYS A 393 -22.02 38.01 -37.75
N LYS A 394 -22.61 37.75 -38.92
CA LYS A 394 -23.59 38.63 -39.54
C LYS A 394 -24.96 37.99 -39.46
N LYS A 395 -25.93 38.72 -38.93
CA LYS A 395 -27.32 38.27 -38.89
C LYS A 395 -27.98 38.60 -40.24
N LEU A 396 -28.49 37.58 -40.92
CA LEU A 396 -29.23 37.72 -42.17
C LEU A 396 -30.60 37.04 -41.97
N HIS A 397 -31.67 37.83 -41.91
CA HIS A 397 -32.99 37.35 -41.49
C HIS A 397 -32.96 36.64 -40.12
N ASN A 398 -33.32 35.34 -40.08
CA ASN A 398 -33.30 34.49 -38.88
C ASN A 398 -32.01 33.66 -38.75
N ASP A 399 -31.11 33.71 -39.73
CA ASP A 399 -29.88 32.91 -39.73
C ASP A 399 -28.65 33.76 -39.39
N ILE A 400 -27.65 33.12 -38.76
CA ILE A 400 -26.34 33.72 -38.52
C ILE A 400 -25.37 33.12 -39.52
N ILE A 401 -24.67 33.97 -40.26
CA ILE A 401 -23.60 33.57 -41.18
C ILE A 401 -22.26 34.11 -40.68
N LEU A 402 -21.19 33.38 -40.96
CA LEU A 402 -19.83 33.79 -40.65
C LEU A 402 -19.22 34.50 -41.86
N VAL A 403 -18.67 35.69 -41.62
CA VAL A 403 -18.05 36.51 -42.65
C VAL A 403 -16.57 36.67 -42.32
N TYR A 404 -15.70 36.43 -43.30
CA TYR A 404 -14.25 36.54 -43.17
C TYR A 404 -13.74 37.74 -43.95
N GLY A 405 -12.74 38.45 -43.44
CA GLY A 405 -12.17 39.56 -44.18
C GLY A 405 -11.05 40.29 -43.48
N LYS A 406 -10.53 41.33 -44.11
CA LYS A 406 -9.53 42.21 -43.49
C LYS A 406 -10.22 43.40 -42.85
N ASN A 407 -9.82 43.72 -41.61
CA ASN A 407 -10.37 44.85 -40.87
C ASN A 407 -10.14 46.18 -41.63
N TYR A 408 -11.18 47.01 -41.70
CA TYR A 408 -11.16 48.38 -42.20
C TYR A 408 -11.91 49.29 -41.22
N ASN A 409 -11.18 50.24 -40.65
CA ASN A 409 -11.61 50.99 -39.47
C ASN A 409 -12.72 52.01 -39.80
N LEU A 410 -13.79 52.10 -38.98
CA LEU A 410 -14.66 53.29 -38.83
C LEU A 410 -15.62 53.15 -37.62
N GLY A 411 -15.36 53.93 -36.57
CA GLY A 411 -16.33 54.22 -35.49
C GLY A 411 -16.18 53.39 -34.21
N SER A 412 -16.88 53.81 -33.14
CA SER A 412 -16.75 53.23 -31.79
C SER A 412 -17.47 51.89 -31.59
N ASN A 413 -18.47 51.56 -32.43
CA ASN A 413 -19.34 50.39 -32.22
C ASN A 413 -19.43 49.42 -33.43
N ASP A 414 -19.09 49.87 -34.64
CA ASP A 414 -19.20 49.06 -35.86
C ASP A 414 -17.83 48.94 -36.55
N ILE A 415 -17.60 47.84 -37.25
CA ILE A 415 -16.40 47.58 -38.05
C ILE A 415 -16.82 47.26 -39.47
N VAL A 416 -16.10 47.83 -40.45
CA VAL A 416 -16.24 47.45 -41.85
C VAL A 416 -15.09 46.50 -42.20
N LEU A 417 -15.34 45.45 -42.96
CA LEU A 417 -14.30 44.52 -43.41
C LEU A 417 -14.30 44.37 -44.92
N GLU A 418 -13.11 44.28 -45.49
CA GLU A 418 -12.91 43.86 -46.88
C GLU A 418 -13.18 42.36 -46.95
N HIS A 419 -14.23 41.95 -47.66
CA HIS A 419 -14.74 40.58 -47.62
C HIS A 419 -13.89 39.60 -48.44
N TYR A 420 -13.58 38.45 -47.84
CA TYR A 420 -12.90 37.32 -48.47
C TYR A 420 -13.77 36.07 -48.35
N ILE A 421 -13.75 35.24 -49.39
CA ILE A 421 -14.44 33.95 -49.44
C ILE A 421 -13.45 32.80 -49.21
N THR A 422 -13.88 31.74 -48.56
CA THR A 422 -13.10 30.51 -48.47
C THR A 422 -13.21 29.72 -49.78
N VAL A 423 -12.10 29.14 -50.25
CA VAL A 423 -12.02 28.48 -51.58
C VAL A 423 -11.68 27.00 -51.52
N ASN A 424 -11.34 26.49 -50.34
CA ASN A 424 -10.93 25.11 -50.11
C ASN A 424 -12.02 24.33 -49.35
N ASN A 425 -11.83 23.02 -49.19
CA ASN A 425 -12.74 22.22 -48.38
C ASN A 425 -12.61 22.65 -46.91
N PRO A 426 -13.71 22.88 -46.17
CA PRO A 426 -13.64 23.31 -44.77
C PRO A 426 -12.80 22.42 -43.85
N ASP A 427 -12.62 21.15 -44.22
CA ASP A 427 -11.85 20.15 -43.47
C ASP A 427 -10.38 20.03 -43.91
N ASP A 428 -9.91 20.83 -44.88
CA ASP A 428 -8.51 20.82 -45.29
C ASP A 428 -7.60 21.41 -44.19
N LEU A 429 -6.35 20.93 -44.11
CA LEU A 429 -5.30 21.36 -43.17
C LEU A 429 -4.85 22.82 -43.31
N PHE A 430 -5.49 23.60 -44.16
CA PHE A 430 -5.22 25.02 -44.39
C PHE A 430 -6.53 25.75 -44.68
N MET A 431 -6.56 27.06 -44.48
CA MET A 431 -7.67 27.91 -44.89
C MET A 431 -7.22 28.79 -46.05
N GLY A 432 -7.83 28.60 -47.21
CA GLY A 432 -7.62 29.41 -48.41
C GLY A 432 -8.65 30.52 -48.48
N LEU A 433 -8.20 31.77 -48.45
CA LEU A 433 -9.02 32.97 -48.54
C LEU A 433 -8.77 33.68 -49.87
N LYS A 434 -9.82 33.90 -50.65
CA LYS A 434 -9.76 34.66 -51.90
C LYS A 434 -10.59 35.93 -51.77
N LYS A 435 -10.09 37.04 -52.31
CA LYS A 435 -10.81 38.31 -52.32
C LYS A 435 -12.18 38.16 -52.99
N CYS A 436 -13.24 38.64 -52.33
CA CYS A 436 -14.59 38.59 -52.89
C CYS A 436 -14.71 39.57 -54.08
N LEU A 437 -15.29 39.11 -55.18
CA LEU A 437 -15.54 39.92 -56.38
C LEU A 437 -16.88 40.68 -56.35
N GLY A 438 -17.64 40.56 -55.25
CA GLY A 438 -19.00 41.08 -55.08
C GLY A 438 -19.96 39.94 -54.74
N CYS A 439 -20.72 40.10 -53.66
CA CYS A 439 -21.74 39.12 -53.25
C CYS A 439 -22.95 39.83 -52.62
N PHE A 440 -23.98 39.07 -52.26
CA PHE A 440 -25.20 39.60 -51.62
C PHE A 440 -24.97 40.23 -50.24
N LEU A 441 -23.79 40.05 -49.63
CA LEU A 441 -23.42 40.67 -48.34
C LEU A 441 -22.84 42.07 -48.50
N ASP A 442 -22.56 42.48 -49.74
CA ASP A 442 -21.91 43.73 -50.06
C ASP A 442 -22.76 44.95 -49.66
N GLU A 443 -22.17 45.82 -48.84
CA GLU A 443 -22.76 47.05 -48.33
C GLU A 443 -21.99 48.29 -48.83
N THR A 444 -21.12 48.13 -49.84
CA THR A 444 -20.32 49.24 -50.38
C THR A 444 -21.18 50.44 -50.83
N SER A 445 -22.41 50.21 -51.27
CA SER A 445 -23.36 51.24 -51.70
C SER A 445 -24.01 52.02 -50.55
N THR A 446 -24.11 51.43 -49.35
CA THR A 446 -24.73 52.02 -48.16
C THR A 446 -23.73 52.71 -47.23
N LEU A 447 -22.43 52.53 -47.48
CA LEU A 447 -21.31 53.20 -46.80
C LEU A 447 -21.05 54.62 -47.36
N GLY A 448 -20.73 55.56 -46.46
CA GLY A 448 -20.60 56.98 -46.73
C GLY A 448 -19.38 57.37 -47.60
N PRO A 449 -19.35 58.60 -48.16
CA PRO A 449 -18.33 59.01 -49.15
C PRO A 449 -16.88 58.98 -48.63
N LEU A 450 -16.66 59.28 -47.35
CA LEU A 450 -15.34 59.25 -46.70
C LEU A 450 -14.79 57.82 -46.53
N GLU A 451 -15.65 56.81 -46.54
CA GLU A 451 -15.32 55.41 -46.26
C GLU A 451 -14.80 54.69 -47.52
N ARG A 452 -15.11 55.23 -48.72
CA ARG A 452 -14.68 54.71 -50.03
C ARG A 452 -13.25 55.10 -50.42
N ILE A 453 -12.58 55.96 -49.66
CA ILE A 453 -11.36 56.66 -50.11
C ILE A 453 -10.06 55.85 -49.93
N HIS A 454 -10.02 54.77 -49.12
CA HIS A 454 -8.75 54.08 -48.80
C HIS A 454 -8.48 52.69 -49.41
N LYS A 455 -9.31 52.12 -50.32
CA LYS A 455 -8.94 50.96 -51.17
C LYS A 455 -10.01 50.64 -52.23
N GLN A 456 -9.60 50.24 -53.44
CA GLN A 456 -10.50 49.62 -54.44
C GLN A 456 -10.84 48.17 -54.01
N SER A 457 -11.86 48.00 -53.17
CA SER A 457 -12.40 46.69 -52.79
C SER A 457 -13.78 46.48 -53.41
N ASN A 458 -14.01 45.31 -54.01
CA ASN A 458 -15.26 44.99 -54.70
C ASN A 458 -16.39 44.55 -53.76
N CYS A 459 -16.11 44.32 -52.47
CA CYS A 459 -17.12 43.92 -51.48
C CYS A 459 -16.70 44.34 -50.07
N LEU A 460 -17.52 45.18 -49.43
CA LEU A 460 -17.35 45.65 -48.06
C LEU A 460 -18.54 45.19 -47.21
N VAL A 461 -18.28 44.67 -46.00
CA VAL A 461 -19.31 44.17 -45.10
C VAL A 461 -19.20 44.87 -43.75
N LYS A 462 -20.31 45.41 -43.24
CA LYS A 462 -20.39 46.02 -41.92
C LYS A 462 -20.82 44.99 -40.86
N LEU A 463 -20.12 44.97 -39.73
CA LEU A 463 -20.37 44.12 -38.55
C LEU A 463 -20.36 44.94 -37.25
N ARG A 464 -21.03 44.46 -36.21
CA ARG A 464 -20.91 45.04 -34.85
C ARG A 464 -19.63 44.55 -34.19
N ILE A 465 -18.94 45.43 -33.46
CA ILE A 465 -17.65 45.10 -32.83
C ILE A 465 -17.73 43.92 -31.84
N GLU A 466 -18.87 43.77 -31.15
CA GLU A 466 -19.16 42.68 -30.20
C GLU A 466 -19.20 41.28 -30.83
N ASP A 467 -19.46 41.22 -32.15
CA ASP A 467 -19.58 40.01 -32.95
C ASP A 467 -18.34 39.74 -33.82
N VAL A 468 -17.29 40.55 -33.66
CA VAL A 468 -16.03 40.45 -34.43
C VAL A 468 -14.94 39.82 -33.57
N TYR A 469 -14.24 38.88 -34.19
CA TYR A 469 -13.16 38.11 -33.59
C TYR A 469 -11.93 38.19 -34.50
N PHE A 470 -10.76 38.17 -33.88
CA PHE A 470 -9.53 37.97 -34.63
C PHE A 470 -9.45 36.54 -35.15
N LEU A 471 -9.13 36.38 -36.44
CA LEU A 471 -8.73 35.08 -36.97
C LEU A 471 -7.35 34.77 -36.37
N GLU A 472 -7.29 33.95 -35.32
CA GLU A 472 -6.08 33.71 -34.55
C GLU A 472 -4.90 33.24 -35.43
N ASN A 473 -3.90 34.13 -35.65
CA ASN A 473 -2.45 33.86 -35.79
C ASN A 473 -1.62 34.94 -36.53
N TYR A 474 -2.04 36.21 -36.60
CA TYR A 474 -1.16 37.23 -37.22
C TYR A 474 0.16 37.47 -36.48
N LEU A 475 0.27 37.11 -35.21
CA LEU A 475 1.53 37.30 -34.47
C LEU A 475 2.62 36.25 -34.82
N HIS A 476 2.27 35.09 -35.39
CA HIS A 476 3.22 33.95 -35.48
C HIS A 476 3.22 33.12 -36.77
N SER A 477 2.34 33.35 -37.75
CA SER A 477 2.44 32.67 -39.06
C SER A 477 2.44 33.65 -40.22
N HIS A 478 3.42 33.49 -41.10
CA HIS A 478 3.48 34.19 -42.39
C HIS A 478 2.46 33.54 -43.33
N ALA A 479 1.30 34.18 -43.52
CA ALA A 479 0.37 33.76 -44.57
C ALA A 479 1.13 33.79 -45.92
N MET A 480 1.03 32.71 -46.70
CA MET A 480 1.61 32.70 -48.04
C MET A 480 0.67 33.47 -48.96
N ILE A 481 1.18 34.57 -49.52
CA ILE A 481 0.45 35.42 -50.45
C ILE A 481 0.67 34.86 -51.85
N ILE A 482 -0.43 34.54 -52.55
CA ILE A 482 -0.40 34.23 -53.97
C ILE A 482 -0.67 35.54 -54.71
N HIS A 483 0.40 36.22 -55.11
CA HIS A 483 0.37 37.58 -55.66
C HIS A 483 -0.49 37.72 -56.93
N GLU A 484 -0.68 36.65 -57.71
CA GLU A 484 -1.45 36.67 -58.96
C GLU A 484 -2.97 36.77 -58.76
N THR A 485 -3.50 36.31 -57.62
CA THR A 485 -4.95 36.21 -57.39
C THR A 485 -5.44 36.93 -56.14
N ASP A 486 -4.55 37.64 -55.44
CA ASP A 486 -4.83 38.27 -54.14
C ASP A 486 -5.41 37.25 -53.12
N SER A 487 -4.97 35.99 -53.24
CA SER A 487 -5.39 34.87 -52.39
C SER A 487 -4.36 34.60 -51.30
N TYR A 488 -4.84 34.18 -50.13
CA TYR A 488 -4.04 33.90 -48.95
C TYR A 488 -4.24 32.45 -48.52
N ILE A 489 -3.14 31.74 -48.24
CA ILE A 489 -3.18 30.43 -47.60
C ILE A 489 -2.73 30.60 -46.15
N VAL A 490 -3.60 30.20 -45.23
CA VAL A 490 -3.30 30.13 -43.80
C VAL A 490 -3.06 28.66 -43.41
N PRO A 491 -1.79 28.23 -43.26
CA PRO A 491 -1.47 26.83 -43.02
C PRO A 491 -1.78 26.40 -41.58
N ASP A 492 -2.08 25.10 -41.41
CA ASP A 492 -2.37 24.42 -40.15
C ASP A 492 -3.57 25.02 -39.39
N ILE A 493 -4.55 25.54 -40.12
CA ILE A 493 -5.82 26.03 -39.60
C ILE A 493 -6.94 25.40 -40.43
N ILE A 494 -7.84 24.67 -39.77
CA ILE A 494 -8.98 24.00 -40.39
C ILE A 494 -10.21 24.89 -40.18
N GLN A 495 -10.94 25.20 -41.27
CA GLN A 495 -12.09 26.11 -41.23
C GLN A 495 -13.21 25.57 -40.33
N SER A 496 -13.58 24.29 -40.48
CA SER A 496 -14.68 23.69 -39.73
C SER A 496 -14.47 23.71 -38.21
N HIS A 497 -13.21 23.67 -37.75
CA HIS A 497 -12.86 23.79 -36.32
C HIS A 497 -13.17 25.18 -35.78
N ILE A 498 -12.84 26.24 -36.52
CA ILE A 498 -13.11 27.63 -36.14
C ILE A 498 -14.62 27.88 -36.07
N GLU A 499 -15.34 27.45 -37.10
CA GLU A 499 -16.80 27.60 -37.17
C GLU A 499 -17.48 26.89 -36.00
N SER A 500 -17.05 25.65 -35.69
CA SER A 500 -17.55 24.88 -34.56
C SER A 500 -17.35 25.61 -33.22
N ASN A 501 -16.19 26.22 -32.98
CA ASN A 501 -15.94 27.00 -31.74
C ASN A 501 -16.95 28.12 -31.56
N ILE A 502 -17.32 28.81 -32.63
CA ILE A 502 -18.22 29.96 -32.59
C ILE A 502 -19.67 29.52 -32.34
N TRP A 503 -20.08 28.43 -32.99
CA TRP A 503 -21.41 27.86 -32.78
C TRP A 503 -21.59 27.38 -31.34
N HIS A 504 -20.58 26.73 -30.76
CA HIS A 504 -20.60 26.35 -29.36
C HIS A 504 -20.57 27.56 -28.42
N GLU A 505 -19.74 28.57 -28.68
CA GLU A 505 -19.74 29.82 -27.90
C GLU A 505 -21.12 30.47 -27.89
N HIS A 506 -21.76 30.56 -29.06
CA HIS A 506 -23.11 31.11 -29.19
C HIS A 506 -24.13 30.29 -28.38
N ASN A 507 -24.09 28.97 -28.48
CA ASN A 507 -24.97 28.08 -27.71
C ASN A 507 -24.74 28.21 -26.21
N PHE A 508 -23.48 28.33 -25.74
CA PHE A 508 -23.18 28.53 -24.32
C PHE A 508 -23.62 29.90 -23.80
N ILE A 509 -23.62 30.93 -24.65
CA ILE A 509 -24.16 32.26 -24.30
C ILE A 509 -25.69 32.19 -24.16
N ILE A 510 -26.38 31.47 -25.04
CA ILE A 510 -27.84 31.30 -25.00
C ILE A 510 -28.26 30.41 -23.83
N GLU A 511 -27.51 29.34 -23.55
CA GLU A 511 -27.77 28.37 -22.49
C GLU A 511 -26.57 28.27 -21.52
N PRO A 512 -26.38 29.24 -20.61
CA PRO A 512 -25.23 29.29 -19.70
C PRO A 512 -25.09 28.05 -18.81
N MET A 513 -26.18 27.34 -18.54
CA MET A 513 -26.20 26.12 -17.74
C MET A 513 -25.42 24.95 -18.39
N LEU A 514 -25.18 25.01 -19.70
CA LEU A 514 -24.38 24.02 -20.43
C LEU A 514 -22.86 24.25 -20.28
N PHE A 515 -22.45 25.42 -19.80
CA PHE A 515 -21.05 25.82 -19.69
C PHE A 515 -20.40 25.32 -18.39
N LYS A 516 -19.19 24.76 -18.51
CA LYS A 516 -18.31 24.35 -17.40
C LYS A 516 -16.94 25.02 -17.55
N GLU A 517 -16.25 25.31 -16.46
CA GLU A 517 -14.90 25.89 -16.56
C GLU A 517 -13.87 24.89 -17.14
N ASP A 518 -12.89 25.41 -17.89
CA ASP A 518 -11.85 24.62 -18.57
C ASP A 518 -10.79 24.01 -17.61
N ASP A 519 -10.54 24.63 -16.44
CA ASP A 519 -9.58 24.16 -15.43
C ASP A 519 -9.83 24.86 -14.07
N ILE A 520 -10.36 24.13 -13.08
CA ILE A 520 -10.70 24.67 -11.75
C ILE A 520 -9.44 25.14 -10.97
N ARG A 521 -8.22 24.75 -11.38
CA ARG A 521 -6.98 25.24 -10.76
C ARG A 521 -6.74 26.74 -10.97
N LEU A 522 -7.53 27.38 -11.83
CA LEU A 522 -7.50 28.82 -12.06
C LEU A 522 -8.41 29.60 -11.08
N ASN A 523 -9.29 28.93 -10.31
CA ASN A 523 -10.18 29.55 -9.32
C ASN A 523 -10.50 28.59 -8.15
N ILE A 524 -9.50 28.24 -7.34
CA ILE A 524 -9.72 27.39 -6.15
C ILE A 524 -10.01 28.28 -4.93
N PHE A 525 -11.27 28.66 -4.72
CA PHE A 525 -11.88 28.86 -3.39
C PHE A 525 -13.36 29.17 -3.60
N GLU A 526 -14.19 28.15 -3.79
CA GLU A 526 -15.61 28.10 -3.38
C GLU A 526 -16.31 26.94 -4.09
N SER A 527 -16.31 25.76 -3.49
CA SER A 527 -17.42 24.80 -3.61
C SER A 527 -17.13 23.53 -2.81
N ASN A 528 -17.33 23.57 -1.50
CA ASN A 528 -17.62 22.36 -0.73
C ASN A 528 -19.00 22.55 -0.08
N MET A 529 -20.04 22.37 -0.90
CA MET A 529 -21.42 22.25 -0.45
C MET A 529 -21.58 20.90 0.27
N GLN A 530 -21.68 20.97 1.60
CA GLN A 530 -22.06 19.85 2.46
C GLN A 530 -23.45 19.35 2.07
N LYS A 531 -23.54 18.13 1.51
CA LYS A 531 -24.80 17.40 1.47
C LYS A 531 -25.08 16.87 2.88
N SER A 532 -25.96 17.56 3.61
CA SER A 532 -26.46 17.14 4.92
C SER A 532 -27.39 15.94 4.77
N THR A 533 -26.88 14.75 5.04
CA THR A 533 -27.73 13.57 5.28
C THR A 533 -28.45 13.73 6.62
N HIS A 534 -29.78 13.84 6.61
CA HIS A 534 -30.60 14.21 7.78
C HIS A 534 -30.91 13.06 8.77
N ASN A 535 -30.37 11.84 8.60
CA ASN A 535 -30.61 10.69 9.49
C ASN A 535 -29.29 9.98 9.88
N CYS A 536 -29.03 9.79 11.19
CA CYS A 536 -27.84 9.12 11.71
C CYS A 536 -27.64 7.71 11.14
N ILE A 537 -28.72 6.96 10.95
CA ILE A 537 -28.67 5.60 10.36
C ILE A 537 -28.14 5.68 8.92
N GLU A 538 -28.66 6.61 8.10
CA GLU A 538 -28.21 6.80 6.72
C GLU A 538 -26.80 7.39 6.60
N LYS A 539 -26.34 8.12 7.63
CA LYS A 539 -24.97 8.64 7.69
C LYS A 539 -23.97 7.50 7.82
N TYR A 540 -24.22 6.56 8.74
CA TYR A 540 -23.24 5.55 9.16
C TYR A 540 -23.44 4.14 8.57
N VAL A 541 -24.57 3.86 7.92
CA VAL A 541 -24.82 2.60 7.21
C VAL A 541 -24.90 2.87 5.71
N LYS A 542 -24.11 2.15 4.91
CA LYS A 542 -24.07 2.31 3.46
C LYS A 542 -25.32 1.72 2.80
N LYS A 543 -25.82 2.44 1.80
CA LYS A 543 -26.84 1.94 0.87
C LYS A 543 -26.23 0.83 0.00
N GLU A 544 -26.90 -0.32 -0.09
CA GLU A 544 -26.50 -1.42 -0.98
C GLU A 544 -26.78 -1.03 -2.44
N LYS A 545 -25.89 -1.40 -3.36
CA LYS A 545 -26.01 -1.05 -4.78
C LYS A 545 -27.05 -1.90 -5.54
N PHE A 546 -27.36 -3.10 -5.05
CA PHE A 546 -28.09 -4.12 -5.81
C PHE A 546 -29.37 -4.63 -5.14
N ASN A 547 -29.53 -4.41 -3.84
CA ASN A 547 -30.79 -4.65 -3.12
C ASN A 547 -31.41 -3.28 -2.82
N LYS A 548 -32.75 -3.15 -2.91
CA LYS A 548 -33.45 -2.09 -2.17
C LYS A 548 -32.88 -2.09 -0.74
N ASN A 549 -32.64 -0.94 -0.12
CA ASN A 549 -31.88 -0.82 1.14
C ASN A 549 -32.62 -1.40 2.36
N LEU A 550 -33.02 -2.67 2.28
CA LEU A 550 -33.79 -3.44 3.25
C LEU A 550 -33.19 -3.35 4.64
N THR A 551 -31.85 -3.33 4.75
CA THR A 551 -31.14 -3.11 6.01
C THR A 551 -31.45 -1.74 6.61
N ILE A 552 -31.26 -0.63 5.87
CA ILE A 552 -31.50 0.72 6.38
C ILE A 552 -32.99 0.93 6.69
N GLU A 553 -33.87 0.43 5.82
CA GLU A 553 -35.32 0.46 6.03
C GLU A 553 -35.71 -0.29 7.31
N LYS A 554 -35.20 -1.51 7.52
CA LYS A 554 -35.44 -2.30 8.73
C LYS A 554 -34.90 -1.61 9.98
N LEU A 555 -33.70 -1.03 9.94
CA LEU A 555 -33.13 -0.27 11.07
C LEU A 555 -33.98 0.95 11.42
N ASN A 556 -34.45 1.70 10.42
CA ASN A 556 -35.36 2.83 10.62
C ASN A 556 -36.71 2.39 11.21
N VAL A 557 -37.26 1.24 10.76
CA VAL A 557 -38.51 0.69 11.31
C VAL A 557 -38.36 0.30 12.77
N ILE A 558 -37.25 -0.37 13.14
CA ILE A 558 -36.98 -0.70 14.54
C ILE A 558 -36.86 0.58 15.36
N ASN A 559 -36.05 1.55 14.92
CA ASN A 559 -35.92 2.85 15.60
C ASN A 559 -37.29 3.52 15.82
N TYR A 560 -38.14 3.56 14.79
CA TYR A 560 -39.49 4.11 14.91
C TYR A 560 -40.34 3.39 15.95
N LYS A 561 -40.34 2.05 15.97
CA LYS A 561 -41.08 1.26 16.98
C LYS A 561 -40.62 1.53 18.42
N LEU A 562 -39.33 1.77 18.61
CA LEU A 562 -38.76 2.09 19.92
C LEU A 562 -39.14 3.52 20.35
N ILE A 563 -39.16 4.48 19.44
CA ILE A 563 -39.65 5.86 19.72
C ILE A 563 -41.13 5.84 20.15
N GLN A 564 -41.94 4.94 19.57
CA GLN A 564 -43.36 4.77 19.93
C GLN A 564 -43.58 4.23 21.35
N GLN A 565 -42.53 3.82 22.09
CA GLN A 565 -42.64 3.46 23.50
C GLN A 565 -42.72 4.70 24.43
N LEU A 566 -42.78 5.92 23.89
CA LEU A 566 -43.05 7.16 24.62
C LEU A 566 -42.15 7.41 25.85
N GLY A 567 -40.89 7.00 25.79
CA GLY A 567 -39.89 7.22 26.84
C GLY A 567 -39.90 6.19 27.97
N GLU A 568 -40.65 5.10 27.83
CA GLU A 568 -40.55 3.94 28.72
C GLU A 568 -39.17 3.25 28.64
N GLN A 569 -38.84 2.48 29.68
CA GLN A 569 -37.57 1.75 29.75
C GLN A 569 -37.49 0.72 28.62
N ILE A 570 -36.38 0.71 27.89
CA ILE A 570 -36.10 -0.23 26.80
C ILE A 570 -34.88 -1.08 27.17
N PHE A 571 -35.01 -2.40 27.01
CA PHE A 571 -33.91 -3.35 27.22
C PHE A 571 -33.42 -3.89 25.86
N VAL A 572 -32.12 -3.79 25.61
CA VAL A 572 -31.49 -4.28 24.38
C VAL A 572 -30.48 -5.36 24.73
N TYR A 573 -30.79 -6.61 24.37
CA TYR A 573 -29.85 -7.72 24.52
C TYR A 573 -29.02 -7.86 23.24
N ILE A 574 -27.70 -7.93 23.40
CA ILE A 574 -26.77 -8.10 22.29
C ILE A 574 -25.88 -9.32 22.49
N ASP A 575 -25.64 -10.05 21.41
CA ASP A 575 -24.76 -11.22 21.42
C ASP A 575 -24.20 -11.47 20.01
N GLY A 576 -23.19 -12.33 19.91
CA GLY A 576 -22.57 -12.73 18.66
C GLY A 576 -22.00 -14.14 18.72
N SER A 577 -22.28 -14.94 17.70
CA SER A 577 -21.81 -16.31 17.61
C SER A 577 -20.97 -16.54 16.35
N VAL A 578 -20.15 -17.58 16.36
CA VAL A 578 -19.41 -18.08 15.19
C VAL A 578 -19.46 -19.60 15.16
N ILE A 579 -19.80 -20.18 14.00
CA ILE A 579 -19.76 -21.63 13.76
C ILE A 579 -18.67 -22.01 12.77
N ASN A 580 -18.33 -23.31 12.73
CA ASN A 580 -17.37 -23.87 11.76
C ASN A 580 -16.02 -23.13 11.76
N ASN A 581 -15.64 -22.57 12.92
CA ASN A 581 -14.45 -21.76 13.08
C ASN A 581 -13.21 -22.52 12.60
N GLY A 582 -12.38 -21.87 11.80
CA GLY A 582 -11.22 -22.51 11.20
C GLY A 582 -11.55 -23.39 9.98
N THR A 583 -12.67 -23.19 9.29
CA THR A 583 -13.01 -23.90 8.02
C THR A 583 -13.49 -22.92 6.95
N GLU A 584 -13.55 -23.38 5.69
CA GLU A 584 -14.08 -22.59 4.57
C GLU A 584 -15.56 -22.22 4.73
N ASN A 585 -16.28 -22.96 5.57
CA ASN A 585 -17.69 -22.76 5.90
C ASN A 585 -17.88 -21.96 7.20
N ILE A 586 -16.86 -21.23 7.66
CA ILE A 586 -16.99 -20.33 8.81
C ILE A 586 -18.14 -19.36 8.55
N ASP A 587 -18.94 -19.13 9.57
CA ASP A 587 -20.05 -18.20 9.50
C ASP A 587 -20.18 -17.51 10.85
N GLY A 588 -20.52 -16.23 10.86
CA GLY A 588 -20.59 -15.42 12.06
C GLY A 588 -21.83 -14.54 12.05
N ILE A 589 -22.65 -14.64 13.09
CA ILE A 589 -23.90 -13.89 13.19
C ILE A 589 -23.86 -13.02 14.46
N ALA A 590 -24.16 -11.74 14.30
CA ALA A 590 -24.46 -10.81 15.37
C ALA A 590 -25.97 -10.69 15.54
N GLY A 591 -26.47 -10.77 16.77
CA GLY A 591 -27.91 -10.71 17.09
C GLY A 591 -28.25 -9.61 18.08
N LEU A 592 -29.45 -9.06 17.92
CA LEU A 592 -30.03 -8.04 18.81
C LEU A 592 -31.51 -8.33 19.04
N HIS A 593 -31.94 -8.28 20.30
CA HIS A 593 -33.35 -8.28 20.69
C HIS A 593 -33.69 -6.99 21.45
N PHE A 594 -34.85 -6.42 21.14
CA PHE A 594 -35.37 -5.21 21.78
C PHE A 594 -36.64 -5.54 22.56
N TYR A 595 -36.67 -5.17 23.84
CA TYR A 595 -37.82 -5.41 24.73
C TYR A 595 -38.31 -4.09 25.35
N ASP A 596 -39.61 -4.02 25.64
CA ASP A 596 -40.22 -2.94 26.41
C ASP A 596 -40.01 -3.14 27.93
N LYS A 597 -40.58 -2.22 28.74
CA LYS A 597 -40.50 -2.25 30.22
C LYS A 597 -41.08 -3.52 30.84
N ASP A 598 -42.03 -4.16 30.16
CA ASP A 598 -42.73 -5.37 30.60
C ASP A 598 -42.06 -6.64 30.02
N HIS A 599 -40.86 -6.47 29.44
CA HIS A 599 -40.08 -7.51 28.76
C HIS A 599 -40.81 -8.22 27.61
N LYS A 600 -41.70 -7.51 26.90
CA LYS A 600 -42.30 -7.99 25.65
C LYS A 600 -41.39 -7.63 24.48
N LEU A 601 -41.15 -8.60 23.59
CA LEU A 601 -40.30 -8.43 22.41
C LEU A 601 -40.93 -7.41 21.44
N ILE A 602 -40.23 -6.30 21.20
CA ILE A 602 -40.60 -5.24 20.25
C ILE A 602 -40.18 -5.63 18.82
N ASP A 603 -38.92 -6.02 18.66
CA ASP A 603 -38.35 -6.47 17.39
C ASP A 603 -37.02 -7.23 17.61
N GLU A 604 -36.56 -7.89 16.55
CA GLU A 604 -35.29 -8.63 16.50
C GLU A 604 -34.51 -8.28 15.23
N PHE A 605 -33.18 -8.35 15.30
CA PHE A 605 -32.30 -8.08 14.17
C PHE A 605 -31.05 -8.94 14.19
N TYR A 606 -30.72 -9.54 13.04
CA TYR A 606 -29.56 -10.43 12.90
C TYR A 606 -28.74 -10.05 11.68
N VAL A 607 -27.42 -10.08 11.83
CA VAL A 607 -26.49 -9.60 10.82
C VAL A 607 -25.36 -10.60 10.60
N ASN A 608 -25.03 -10.83 9.33
CA ASN A 608 -23.87 -11.63 8.96
C ASN A 608 -22.58 -10.81 9.06
N ILE A 609 -21.51 -11.42 9.57
CA ILE A 609 -20.20 -10.82 9.73
C ILE A 609 -19.30 -11.20 8.56
N GLU A 610 -18.81 -10.18 7.85
CA GLU A 610 -17.84 -10.35 6.76
C GLU A 610 -16.42 -10.00 7.20
N HIS A 611 -15.46 -10.84 6.78
CA HIS A 611 -14.01 -10.73 7.03
C HIS A 611 -13.64 -10.65 8.53
N TRP A 612 -12.45 -11.09 8.90
CA TRP A 612 -12.00 -11.04 10.31
C TRP A 612 -12.99 -11.71 11.28
N ILE A 613 -13.68 -12.76 10.81
CA ILE A 613 -14.78 -13.40 11.54
C ILE A 613 -14.25 -13.93 12.88
N SER A 614 -14.83 -13.43 13.96
CA SER A 614 -14.50 -13.84 15.33
C SER A 614 -15.68 -13.53 16.25
N PRO A 615 -15.87 -14.27 17.36
CA PRO A 615 -16.92 -13.99 18.34
C PRO A 615 -16.89 -12.52 18.81
N SER A 616 -15.68 -12.04 19.17
CA SER A 616 -15.48 -10.64 19.56
C SER A 616 -15.88 -9.62 18.50
N LYS A 617 -15.75 -9.93 17.20
CA LYS A 617 -16.20 -9.03 16.12
C LYS A 617 -17.72 -9.06 15.99
N ALA A 618 -18.35 -10.24 16.12
CA ALA A 618 -19.79 -10.37 16.08
C ALA A 618 -20.45 -9.56 17.22
N GLU A 619 -19.98 -9.71 18.45
CA GLU A 619 -20.49 -8.96 19.62
C GLU A 619 -20.24 -7.44 19.51
N VAL A 620 -19.06 -7.01 19.06
CA VAL A 620 -18.78 -5.58 18.84
C VAL A 620 -19.65 -5.02 17.71
N THR A 621 -20.01 -5.85 16.73
CA THR A 621 -20.90 -5.47 15.62
C THR A 621 -22.35 -5.33 16.09
N SER A 622 -22.87 -6.26 16.91
CA SER A 622 -24.19 -6.09 17.53
C SER A 622 -24.23 -4.84 18.41
N PHE A 623 -23.16 -4.55 19.15
CA PHE A 623 -23.08 -3.34 19.96
C PHE A 623 -23.16 -2.02 19.16
N ILE A 624 -22.37 -1.85 18.08
CA ILE A 624 -22.47 -0.62 17.27
C ILE A 624 -23.84 -0.50 16.58
N ILE A 625 -24.44 -1.62 16.14
CA ILE A 625 -25.79 -1.59 15.56
C ILE A 625 -26.81 -1.14 16.60
N ALA A 626 -26.72 -1.66 17.84
CA ALA A 626 -27.58 -1.23 18.93
C ALA A 626 -27.50 0.28 19.13
N LEU A 627 -26.28 0.83 19.25
CA LEU A 627 -26.04 2.28 19.39
C LEU A 627 -26.60 3.09 18.21
N ILE A 628 -26.44 2.63 16.97
CA ILE A 628 -27.00 3.28 15.79
C ILE A 628 -28.54 3.30 15.85
N ILE A 629 -29.17 2.20 16.26
CA ILE A 629 -30.63 2.09 16.35
C ILE A 629 -31.17 2.96 17.47
N VAL A 630 -30.51 3.03 18.62
CA VAL A 630 -31.03 3.75 19.81
C VAL A 630 -30.58 5.21 19.93
N HIS A 631 -29.90 5.74 18.90
CA HIS A 631 -29.18 7.02 18.96
C HIS A 631 -30.00 8.20 19.53
N ASN A 632 -31.31 8.27 19.27
CA ASN A 632 -32.23 9.35 19.67
C ASN A 632 -33.23 8.94 20.77
N ILE A 633 -32.94 7.87 21.52
CA ILE A 633 -33.89 7.29 22.49
C ILE A 633 -33.32 7.42 23.91
N SER A 634 -34.13 7.97 24.83
CA SER A 634 -33.83 8.02 26.26
C SER A 634 -34.26 6.74 26.97
N ASN A 635 -33.67 6.43 28.14
CA ASN A 635 -34.03 5.28 28.99
C ASN A 635 -33.76 3.90 28.36
N VAL A 636 -32.58 3.75 27.74
CA VAL A 636 -32.12 2.49 27.16
C VAL A 636 -31.09 1.81 28.06
N GLU A 637 -31.27 0.52 28.32
CA GLU A 637 -30.29 -0.36 28.96
C GLU A 637 -29.83 -1.45 27.98
N ILE A 638 -28.56 -1.39 27.59
CA ILE A 638 -27.90 -2.40 26.74
C ILE A 638 -27.27 -3.46 27.64
N ILE A 639 -27.58 -4.71 27.35
CA ILE A 639 -27.24 -5.86 28.17
C ILE A 639 -26.35 -6.80 27.34
N THR A 640 -25.19 -7.17 27.89
CA THR A 640 -24.19 -8.03 27.24
C THR A 640 -23.46 -8.89 28.25
N ASP A 641 -22.99 -10.06 27.83
CA ASP A 641 -22.06 -10.91 28.60
C ASP A 641 -20.58 -10.56 28.31
N ASN A 642 -20.31 -9.74 27.30
CA ASN A 642 -18.96 -9.35 26.90
C ASN A 642 -18.36 -8.27 27.81
N GLU A 643 -17.49 -8.73 28.71
CA GLU A 643 -16.74 -7.86 29.63
C GLU A 643 -15.91 -6.78 28.92
N PHE A 644 -15.36 -7.07 27.74
CA PHE A 644 -14.55 -6.11 27.00
C PHE A 644 -15.37 -4.91 26.54
N ILE A 645 -16.59 -5.14 26.03
CA ILE A 645 -17.48 -4.06 25.59
C ILE A 645 -17.83 -3.17 26.78
N PHE A 646 -18.25 -3.76 27.90
CA PHE A 646 -18.59 -3.02 29.12
C PHE A 646 -17.42 -2.16 29.61
N ASN A 647 -16.24 -2.77 29.82
CA ASN A 647 -15.08 -2.07 30.35
C ASN A 647 -14.59 -0.98 29.38
N TYR A 648 -14.50 -1.28 28.08
CA TYR A 648 -13.93 -0.36 27.11
C TYR A 648 -14.86 0.80 26.78
N PHE A 649 -16.18 0.58 26.72
CA PHE A 649 -17.15 1.66 26.51
C PHE A 649 -17.20 2.62 27.70
N ASN A 650 -17.23 2.10 28.94
CA ASN A 650 -17.15 2.92 30.15
C ASN A 650 -15.85 3.74 30.18
N ASP A 651 -14.74 3.13 29.77
CA ASP A 651 -13.45 3.81 29.61
C ASP A 651 -13.50 4.96 28.58
N ILE A 652 -14.28 4.82 27.51
CA ILE A 652 -14.46 5.88 26.49
C ILE A 652 -15.27 7.04 27.08
N ILE A 653 -16.35 6.75 27.80
CA ILE A 653 -17.21 7.76 28.43
C ILE A 653 -16.46 8.52 29.53
N CYS A 654 -15.72 7.82 30.39
CA CYS A 654 -15.03 8.43 31.54
C CYS A 654 -13.81 9.30 31.17
N LYS A 655 -13.20 9.08 29.99
CA LYS A 655 -11.97 9.79 29.62
C LYS A 655 -12.27 11.11 28.91
N THR A 656 -12.00 12.23 29.59
CA THR A 656 -12.04 13.59 29.06
C THR A 656 -10.85 13.96 28.16
N GLU A 657 -9.88 13.06 27.97
CA GLU A 657 -8.69 13.33 27.16
C GLU A 657 -9.02 13.42 25.66
N ILE A 658 -8.45 14.44 25.01
CA ILE A 658 -8.43 14.58 23.55
C ILE A 658 -7.81 13.31 22.92
N TYR A 659 -8.61 12.58 22.16
CA TYR A 659 -8.17 11.43 21.40
C TYR A 659 -7.74 11.85 19.99
N ASN A 660 -6.44 11.79 19.74
CA ASN A 660 -5.89 11.99 18.41
C ASN A 660 -5.91 10.68 17.59
N THR A 661 -5.77 10.81 16.27
CA THR A 661 -5.69 9.69 15.32
C THR A 661 -4.69 8.62 15.72
N ARG A 662 -3.59 9.02 16.39
CA ARG A 662 -2.56 8.09 16.87
C ARG A 662 -3.06 7.15 17.96
N LYS A 663 -3.87 7.62 18.91
CA LYS A 663 -4.46 6.76 19.94
C LYS A 663 -5.47 5.81 19.30
N LEU A 664 -6.37 6.31 18.43
CA LEU A 664 -7.37 5.50 17.72
C LEU A 664 -6.77 4.32 16.96
N LEU A 665 -5.73 4.54 16.15
CA LEU A 665 -5.13 3.50 15.30
C LEU A 665 -4.23 2.51 16.07
N LYS A 666 -4.06 2.64 17.39
CA LYS A 666 -3.10 1.84 18.19
C LYS A 666 -3.72 1.00 19.30
N THR A 667 -4.92 1.30 19.78
CA THR A 667 -5.42 0.77 21.05
C THR A 667 -6.02 -0.62 20.94
N GLN A 668 -6.96 -0.86 20.03
CA GLN A 668 -7.76 -2.10 20.03
C GLN A 668 -7.97 -2.71 18.64
N ASN A 669 -8.45 -3.96 18.60
CA ASN A 669 -9.01 -4.56 17.38
C ASN A 669 -10.35 -3.89 17.04
N ASN A 670 -10.86 -4.12 15.83
CA ASN A 670 -12.07 -3.48 15.32
C ASN A 670 -11.95 -1.94 15.35
N ILE A 671 -10.76 -1.43 14.99
CA ILE A 671 -10.37 -0.02 15.15
C ILE A 671 -11.45 0.94 14.65
N TYR A 672 -11.99 0.66 13.46
CA TYR A 672 -12.92 1.57 12.80
C TYR A 672 -14.31 1.55 13.43
N ILE A 673 -14.76 0.41 13.98
CA ILE A 673 -16.01 0.34 14.75
C ILE A 673 -15.86 1.17 16.03
N TRP A 674 -14.78 0.98 16.78
CA TRP A 674 -14.54 1.77 17.99
C TRP A 674 -14.29 3.25 17.72
N ALA A 675 -13.69 3.60 16.57
CA ALA A 675 -13.57 4.98 16.14
C ALA A 675 -14.94 5.60 15.85
N LEU A 676 -15.88 4.86 15.25
CA LEU A 676 -17.26 5.32 15.02
C LEU A 676 -18.00 5.51 16.35
N ILE A 677 -17.96 4.52 17.25
CA ILE A 677 -18.59 4.61 18.58
C ILE A 677 -18.09 5.87 19.31
N ARG A 678 -16.79 6.12 19.27
CA ARG A 678 -16.21 7.31 19.88
C ARG A 678 -16.68 8.60 19.21
N GLN A 679 -16.74 8.64 17.89
CA GLN A 679 -17.24 9.80 17.16
C GLN A 679 -18.69 10.12 17.53
N PHE A 680 -19.54 9.10 17.72
CA PHE A 680 -20.94 9.32 18.15
C PHE A 680 -21.00 10.05 19.48
N ILE A 681 -20.13 9.65 20.42
CA ILE A 681 -20.03 10.27 21.74
C ILE A 681 -19.41 11.67 21.64
N ASP A 682 -18.27 11.82 20.96
CA ASP A 682 -17.54 13.09 20.81
C ASP A 682 -18.41 14.17 20.11
N LEU A 683 -19.30 13.78 19.18
CA LEU A 683 -20.21 14.68 18.45
C LEU A 683 -21.60 14.84 19.09
N ASN A 684 -21.87 14.21 20.24
CA ASN A 684 -23.19 14.17 20.89
C ASN A 684 -24.32 13.70 19.96
N GLU A 685 -24.05 12.75 19.06
CA GLU A 685 -25.03 12.19 18.13
C GLU A 685 -25.86 11.05 18.73
N ILE A 686 -25.52 10.63 19.96
CA ILE A 686 -26.19 9.56 20.70
C ILE A 686 -26.52 10.00 22.14
N ILE A 687 -27.71 9.63 22.61
CA ILE A 687 -28.03 9.63 24.04
C ILE A 687 -27.37 8.41 24.66
N ILE A 688 -26.43 8.61 25.59
CA ILE A 688 -25.61 7.54 26.16
C ILE A 688 -26.51 6.53 26.90
N PRO A 689 -26.61 5.26 26.44
CA PRO A 689 -27.39 4.24 27.13
C PRO A 689 -26.66 3.73 28.37
N LYS A 690 -27.41 3.18 29.33
CA LYS A 690 -26.84 2.41 30.45
C LYS A 690 -26.37 1.07 29.90
N ILE A 691 -25.18 0.61 30.30
CA ILE A 691 -24.69 -0.74 29.95
C ILE A 691 -24.63 -1.60 31.21
N THR A 692 -25.19 -2.80 31.12
CA THR A 692 -25.16 -3.81 32.19
C THR A 692 -24.50 -5.08 31.69
N LYS A 693 -23.50 -5.55 32.45
CA LYS A 693 -22.80 -6.80 32.20
C LYS A 693 -23.50 -7.95 32.94
N ILE A 694 -23.89 -9.00 32.23
CA ILE A 694 -24.31 -10.28 32.83
C ILE A 694 -23.10 -11.20 32.96
N LYS A 695 -23.07 -12.11 33.95
CA LYS A 695 -22.03 -13.15 33.97
C LYS A 695 -22.27 -14.15 32.84
N ALA A 696 -21.21 -14.54 32.14
CA ALA A 696 -21.30 -15.65 31.20
C ALA A 696 -21.84 -16.90 31.92
N HIS A 697 -22.89 -17.52 31.35
CA HIS A 697 -23.62 -18.65 31.93
C HIS A 697 -24.50 -18.37 33.16
N ASP A 698 -24.88 -17.12 33.44
CA ASP A 698 -26.02 -16.84 34.34
C ASP A 698 -27.35 -17.28 33.66
N ASP A 699 -28.34 -17.66 34.46
CA ASP A 699 -29.70 -18.04 34.01
C ASP A 699 -30.54 -16.83 33.56
N ASP A 700 -29.97 -15.92 32.74
CA ASP A 700 -30.75 -14.86 32.12
C ASP A 700 -31.58 -15.42 30.96
N LEU A 701 -32.90 -15.42 31.13
CA LEU A 701 -33.84 -16.03 30.19
C LEU A 701 -33.80 -15.37 28.80
N TYR A 702 -33.56 -14.06 28.72
CA TYR A 702 -33.62 -13.31 27.47
C TYR A 702 -32.31 -13.38 26.69
N HIS A 703 -31.17 -13.35 27.39
CA HIS A 703 -29.85 -13.57 26.78
C HIS A 703 -29.72 -14.99 26.24
N ASN A 704 -30.14 -16.00 27.03
CA ASN A 704 -30.15 -17.39 26.58
C ASN A 704 -31.08 -17.62 25.38
N PHE A 705 -32.22 -16.91 25.33
CA PHE A 705 -33.10 -16.94 24.17
C PHE A 705 -32.45 -16.32 22.92
N LEU A 706 -31.71 -15.22 23.07
CA LEU A 706 -30.94 -14.60 21.97
C LEU A 706 -29.88 -15.56 21.42
N ASP A 707 -29.05 -16.17 22.27
CA ASP A 707 -28.03 -17.15 21.86
C ASP A 707 -28.67 -18.34 21.12
N GLN A 708 -29.80 -18.84 21.61
CA GLN A 708 -30.55 -19.91 20.94
C GLN A 708 -31.05 -19.48 19.55
N GLN A 709 -31.60 -18.28 19.42
CA GLN A 709 -32.06 -17.77 18.13
C GLN A 709 -30.90 -17.60 17.14
N ILE A 710 -29.78 -17.03 17.57
CA ILE A 710 -28.57 -16.88 16.75
C ILE A 710 -28.13 -18.24 16.21
N LYS A 711 -28.07 -19.27 17.07
CA LYS A 711 -27.73 -20.65 16.64
C LYS A 711 -28.72 -21.22 15.63
N GLY A 712 -30.01 -20.91 15.77
CA GLY A 712 -31.04 -21.30 14.80
C GLY A 712 -30.85 -20.64 13.43
N ARG A 713 -30.42 -19.36 13.37
CA ARG A 713 -30.28 -18.58 12.12
C ARG A 713 -29.22 -19.08 11.16
N TYR A 714 -28.25 -19.88 11.60
CA TYR A 714 -27.30 -20.52 10.68
C TYR A 714 -27.96 -21.44 9.66
N SER A 715 -29.16 -21.98 9.97
CA SER A 715 -29.93 -22.82 9.05
C SER A 715 -30.90 -22.04 8.14
N ASP A 716 -31.21 -20.77 8.46
CA ASP A 716 -32.15 -19.92 7.70
C ASP A 716 -31.52 -18.57 7.37
N ARG A 717 -30.78 -18.54 6.25
CA ARG A 717 -30.06 -17.35 5.77
C ARG A 717 -30.96 -16.27 5.20
N ASN A 718 -32.23 -16.57 4.89
CA ASN A 718 -33.15 -15.59 4.30
C ASN A 718 -33.60 -14.52 5.31
N ARG A 719 -33.31 -14.71 6.60
CA ARG A 719 -33.69 -13.80 7.70
C ARG A 719 -32.50 -13.09 8.34
N VAL A 720 -31.34 -13.07 7.68
CA VAL A 720 -30.12 -12.40 8.13
C VAL A 720 -29.78 -11.27 7.17
N TYR A 721 -29.44 -10.11 7.71
CA TYR A 721 -29.10 -8.92 6.92
C TYR A 721 -27.59 -8.77 6.74
N SER A 722 -27.16 -8.09 5.68
CA SER A 722 -25.82 -7.54 5.51
C SER A 722 -25.78 -6.08 5.97
N VAL A 723 -24.82 -5.73 6.82
CA VAL A 723 -24.61 -4.35 7.28
C VAL A 723 -23.23 -3.88 6.86
N ASN A 724 -23.19 -2.85 6.02
CA ASN A 724 -21.96 -2.21 5.59
C ASN A 724 -21.80 -0.85 6.29
N PHE A 725 -20.89 -0.76 7.26
CA PHE A 725 -20.62 0.51 7.94
C PHE A 725 -19.90 1.51 7.01
N ASN A 726 -20.30 2.77 7.09
CA ASN A 726 -19.68 3.86 6.38
C ASN A 726 -18.53 4.49 7.19
N PHE A 727 -17.42 3.74 7.33
CA PHE A 727 -16.23 4.22 8.03
C PHE A 727 -15.60 5.48 7.40
N PHE A 728 -16.01 5.87 6.20
CA PHE A 728 -15.53 7.08 5.53
C PHE A 728 -16.14 8.38 6.07
N GLN A 729 -17.10 8.29 6.99
CA GLN A 729 -17.61 9.43 7.76
C GLN A 729 -16.74 9.76 8.98
N LEU A 730 -15.66 9.00 9.22
CA LEU A 730 -14.77 9.25 10.34
C LEU A 730 -14.02 10.58 10.17
N ASP A 731 -14.19 11.49 11.12
CA ASP A 731 -13.58 12.82 11.11
C ASP A 731 -12.05 12.76 11.18
N LYS A 732 -11.52 11.89 12.04
CA LYS A 732 -10.09 11.74 12.38
C LYS A 732 -9.35 10.75 11.49
N ILE A 733 -10.03 9.96 10.66
CA ILE A 733 -9.45 8.91 9.82
C ILE A 733 -10.02 8.99 8.40
N GLU A 734 -9.22 9.52 7.49
CA GLU A 734 -9.57 9.70 6.07
C GLU A 734 -9.00 8.56 5.20
N TYR A 735 -7.76 8.15 5.47
CA TYR A 735 -7.01 7.13 4.74
C TYR A 735 -6.95 5.82 5.55
N MET A 736 -7.82 4.87 5.21
CA MET A 736 -7.85 3.53 5.82
C MET A 736 -6.94 2.55 5.08
N LEU A 737 -6.03 1.89 5.79
CA LEU A 737 -5.07 0.96 5.19
C LEU A 737 -5.76 -0.37 4.83
N THR A 738 -5.52 -0.86 3.62
CA THR A 738 -5.99 -2.17 3.15
C THR A 738 -4.81 -3.07 2.80
N TRP A 739 -5.01 -4.38 2.90
CA TRP A 739 -4.10 -5.40 2.41
C TRP A 739 -4.87 -6.41 1.56
N ASN A 740 -4.43 -6.65 0.33
CA ASN A 740 -5.19 -7.44 -0.66
C ASN A 740 -6.67 -6.99 -0.76
N ASN A 741 -6.90 -5.67 -0.80
CA ASN A 741 -8.22 -5.02 -0.84
C ASN A 741 -9.12 -5.22 0.40
N ILE A 742 -8.64 -5.87 1.46
CA ILE A 742 -9.36 -6.00 2.73
C ILE A 742 -8.90 -4.91 3.70
N ILE A 743 -9.85 -4.22 4.34
CA ILE A 743 -9.57 -3.19 5.35
C ILE A 743 -8.92 -3.84 6.59
N ILE A 744 -7.84 -3.25 7.09
CA ILE A 744 -7.11 -3.77 8.26
C ILE A 744 -7.76 -3.25 9.54
N GLU A 745 -8.53 -4.11 10.21
CA GLU A 745 -9.25 -3.76 11.44
C GLU A 745 -8.41 -3.92 12.73
N LYS A 746 -7.15 -4.35 12.63
CA LYS A 746 -6.22 -4.56 13.76
C LYS A 746 -5.19 -3.43 13.85
N PRO A 747 -4.58 -3.17 15.02
CA PRO A 747 -3.52 -2.16 15.15
C PRO A 747 -2.44 -2.34 14.08
N ILE A 748 -2.23 -1.32 13.24
CA ILE A 748 -1.41 -1.41 12.01
C ILE A 748 -0.04 -2.02 12.29
N ARG A 749 0.62 -1.56 13.36
CA ARG A 749 1.93 -2.06 13.79
C ARG A 749 1.91 -3.55 14.18
N ARG A 750 0.82 -4.02 14.79
CA ARG A 750 0.61 -5.43 15.18
C ARG A 750 0.31 -6.28 13.95
N PHE A 751 -0.54 -5.79 13.05
CA PHE A 751 -0.85 -6.48 11.80
C PHE A 751 0.40 -6.70 10.95
N ILE A 752 1.20 -5.66 10.70
CA ILE A 752 2.42 -5.79 9.88
C ILE A 752 3.46 -6.71 10.53
N ARG A 753 3.55 -6.72 11.87
CA ARG A 753 4.40 -7.69 12.57
C ARG A 753 3.96 -9.12 12.27
N TYR A 754 2.66 -9.39 12.36
CA TYR A 754 2.08 -10.70 12.09
C TYR A 754 2.26 -11.10 10.61
N TYR A 755 2.05 -10.17 9.68
CA TYR A 755 2.36 -10.33 8.26
C TYR A 755 3.81 -10.79 8.04
N ASN A 756 4.79 -10.10 8.67
CA ASN A 756 6.20 -10.45 8.54
C ASN A 756 6.54 -11.81 9.18
N GLU A 757 5.89 -12.18 10.29
CA GLU A 757 6.04 -13.50 10.92
C GLU A 757 5.63 -14.61 9.92
N ILE A 758 4.48 -14.46 9.26
CA ILE A 758 3.98 -15.44 8.27
C ILE A 758 4.85 -15.44 7.02
N LEU A 759 5.28 -14.28 6.54
CA LEU A 759 6.20 -14.18 5.39
C LEU A 759 7.52 -14.93 5.66
N ASN A 760 8.08 -14.83 6.87
CA ASN A 760 9.29 -15.55 7.25
C ASN A 760 9.05 -17.07 7.39
N LEU A 761 7.87 -17.47 7.85
CA LEU A 761 7.43 -18.86 7.93
C LEU A 761 7.30 -19.49 6.52
N GLU A 762 6.65 -18.82 5.58
CA GLU A 762 6.56 -19.26 4.19
C GLU A 762 7.93 -19.32 3.50
N LYS A 763 8.82 -18.34 3.76
CA LYS A 763 10.22 -18.39 3.30
C LYS A 763 10.97 -19.61 3.83
N PHE A 764 10.64 -20.09 5.03
CA PHE A 764 11.20 -21.33 5.57
C PHE A 764 10.61 -22.56 4.87
N PHE A 765 9.30 -22.65 4.67
CA PHE A 765 8.70 -23.80 3.99
C PHE A 765 9.08 -23.90 2.50
N ASN A 766 9.29 -22.77 1.84
CA ASN A 766 9.78 -22.69 0.46
C ASN A 766 11.25 -23.12 0.27
N LEU A 767 11.97 -23.46 1.35
CA LEU A 767 13.31 -24.04 1.21
C LEU A 767 13.21 -25.39 0.48
N ARG A 768 14.07 -25.60 -0.53
CA ARG A 768 14.10 -26.85 -1.33
C ARG A 768 14.10 -28.14 -0.50
N ARG A 769 14.71 -28.10 0.70
CA ARG A 769 14.81 -29.23 1.62
C ARG A 769 13.50 -29.55 2.37
N ASN A 770 12.59 -28.58 2.46
CA ASN A 770 11.30 -28.73 3.13
C ASN A 770 10.18 -29.17 2.17
N ARG A 771 10.48 -29.31 0.86
CA ARG A 771 9.52 -29.70 -0.19
C ARG A 771 8.71 -30.95 0.13
N LYS A 772 9.30 -31.95 0.78
CA LYS A 772 8.59 -33.18 1.16
C LYS A 772 7.44 -32.91 2.13
N TYR A 773 7.61 -31.94 3.01
CA TYR A 773 6.68 -31.61 4.08
C TYR A 773 5.54 -30.68 3.62
N THR A 774 5.55 -30.31 2.33
CA THR A 774 4.42 -29.65 1.65
C THR A 774 3.49 -30.65 0.97
N ILE A 775 3.81 -31.96 1.02
CA ILE A 775 3.06 -33.06 0.38
C ILE A 775 2.53 -34.02 1.45
N ASP A 776 3.39 -34.41 2.40
CA ASP A 776 3.00 -35.23 3.55
C ASP A 776 2.94 -34.40 4.83
N SER A 777 2.01 -34.75 5.70
CA SER A 777 1.53 -33.86 6.75
C SER A 777 2.32 -33.99 8.07
N VAL A 778 2.89 -32.87 8.49
CA VAL A 778 3.64 -32.72 9.74
C VAL A 778 2.81 -31.92 10.73
N GLU A 779 2.80 -32.35 11.99
CA GLU A 779 2.28 -31.54 13.10
C GLU A 779 3.35 -30.51 13.52
N TRP A 780 3.32 -29.35 12.86
CA TRP A 780 4.34 -28.30 13.01
C TRP A 780 4.33 -27.65 14.38
N ALA A 781 3.18 -27.60 15.07
CA ALA A 781 3.10 -27.03 16.42
C ALA A 781 4.01 -27.79 17.40
N ILE A 782 3.92 -29.13 17.43
CA ILE A 782 4.75 -30.00 18.27
C ILE A 782 6.22 -29.91 17.84
N THR A 783 6.46 -29.96 16.52
CA THR A 783 7.80 -29.85 15.93
C THR A 783 8.50 -28.56 16.37
N PHE A 784 7.82 -27.41 16.29
CA PHE A 784 8.41 -26.13 16.67
C PHE A 784 8.60 -25.98 18.18
N GLU A 785 7.72 -26.56 18.99
CA GLU A 785 7.94 -26.56 20.44
C GLU A 785 9.12 -27.41 20.86
N PHE A 786 9.27 -28.58 20.25
CA PHE A 786 10.45 -29.43 20.43
C PHE A 786 11.77 -28.68 20.16
N LEU A 787 11.78 -27.71 19.24
CA LEU A 787 12.95 -26.87 18.96
C LEU A 787 13.23 -25.78 20.02
N LYS A 788 12.30 -25.46 20.91
CA LYS A 788 12.44 -24.36 21.90
C LYS A 788 13.07 -24.76 23.24
N GLU A 789 13.17 -26.06 23.54
CA GLU A 789 13.81 -26.60 24.76
C GLU A 789 13.15 -26.21 26.11
N ASN A 790 11.83 -25.99 26.16
CA ASN A 790 11.05 -25.68 27.38
C ASN A 790 11.67 -24.57 28.28
N GLU A 791 12.39 -23.62 27.68
CA GLU A 791 12.98 -22.52 28.43
C GLU A 791 12.03 -21.32 28.51
N ASN A 792 11.86 -20.78 29.71
CA ASN A 792 11.16 -19.52 29.93
C ASN A 792 11.79 -18.36 29.13
N VAL A 793 10.99 -17.32 28.88
CA VAL A 793 11.37 -16.16 28.04
C VAL A 793 12.64 -15.46 28.54
N LEU A 794 12.84 -15.40 29.87
CA LEU A 794 13.98 -14.71 30.51
C LEU A 794 15.13 -15.66 30.89
N GLN A 795 15.01 -16.96 30.62
CA GLN A 795 16.01 -17.95 30.97
C GLN A 795 16.72 -18.48 29.73
N THR A 796 18.02 -18.72 29.86
CA THR A 796 18.86 -19.28 28.80
C THR A 796 20.10 -19.97 29.36
N ASN A 797 20.46 -21.12 28.78
CA ASN A 797 21.63 -21.90 29.14
C ASN A 797 22.45 -22.27 27.88
N PHE A 798 23.78 -22.41 28.02
CA PHE A 798 24.61 -22.93 26.93
C PHE A 798 24.28 -24.37 26.56
N HIS A 799 23.80 -25.19 27.51
CA HIS A 799 23.38 -26.56 27.24
C HIS A 799 22.19 -26.62 26.26
N THR A 800 21.14 -25.86 26.54
CA THR A 800 19.94 -25.75 25.71
C THR A 800 20.27 -25.08 24.37
N THR A 801 21.09 -24.02 24.32
CA THR A 801 21.61 -23.47 23.06
C THR A 801 22.33 -24.55 22.23
N LYS A 802 23.12 -25.42 22.86
CA LYS A 802 23.81 -26.53 22.20
C LYS A 802 22.82 -27.58 21.70
N ARG A 803 21.82 -27.99 22.49
CA ARG A 803 20.78 -28.93 22.02
C ARG A 803 19.98 -28.34 20.87
N ARG A 804 19.44 -27.14 21.04
CA ARG A 804 18.66 -26.39 20.04
C ARG A 804 19.37 -26.25 18.71
N ARG A 805 20.65 -25.84 18.69
CA ARG A 805 21.41 -25.77 17.43
C ARG A 805 21.56 -27.13 16.76
N TYR A 806 21.67 -28.23 17.51
CA TYR A 806 21.77 -29.58 16.95
C TYR A 806 20.42 -30.04 16.39
N LYS A 807 19.31 -29.81 17.11
CA LYS A 807 17.96 -30.07 16.61
C LYS A 807 17.70 -29.33 15.29
N ILE A 808 18.03 -28.03 15.23
CA ILE A 808 17.89 -27.24 14.00
C ILE A 808 18.82 -27.76 12.88
N LYS A 809 20.05 -28.17 13.19
CA LYS A 809 20.94 -28.81 12.20
C LYS A 809 20.39 -30.12 11.66
N ASN A 810 19.73 -30.92 12.50
CA ASN A 810 19.06 -32.15 12.06
C ASN A 810 17.90 -31.80 11.12
N LEU A 811 17.04 -30.86 11.54
CA LEU A 811 15.89 -30.40 10.75
C LEU A 811 16.27 -29.98 9.34
N ILE A 812 17.40 -29.29 9.20
CA ILE A 812 17.88 -28.79 7.91
C ILE A 812 18.92 -29.71 7.26
N GLU A 813 19.22 -30.87 7.83
CA GLU A 813 20.23 -31.83 7.34
C GLU A 813 21.67 -31.26 7.22
N GLU A 814 22.05 -30.28 8.04
CA GLU A 814 23.38 -29.63 8.03
C GLU A 814 24.31 -30.11 9.17
N ILE A 815 24.09 -31.32 9.69
CA ILE A 815 25.10 -31.98 10.53
C ILE A 815 26.32 -32.38 9.66
N PRO A 816 27.54 -32.38 10.23
CA PRO A 816 28.78 -32.55 9.45
C PRO A 816 29.03 -34.01 9.04
N THR A 817 28.16 -34.59 8.22
CA THR A 817 28.41 -35.85 7.53
C THR A 817 29.55 -35.70 6.52
N VAL A 818 30.12 -36.80 6.04
CA VAL A 818 31.20 -36.76 5.05
C VAL A 818 30.76 -36.01 3.78
N GLU A 819 29.56 -36.25 3.27
CA GLU A 819 29.06 -35.51 2.09
C GLU A 819 28.86 -34.03 2.37
N GLN A 820 28.46 -33.66 3.60
CA GLN A 820 28.36 -32.27 4.01
C GLN A 820 29.73 -31.59 4.14
N ARG A 821 30.74 -32.34 4.63
CA ARG A 821 32.13 -31.87 4.75
C ARG A 821 32.81 -31.66 3.40
N LYS A 822 32.48 -32.48 2.39
CA LYS A 822 32.97 -32.30 1.01
C LYS A 822 32.61 -30.95 0.39
N LEU A 823 31.54 -30.29 0.86
CA LEU A 823 31.14 -28.97 0.37
C LEU A 823 32.08 -27.84 0.80
N THR A 824 32.82 -28.02 1.90
CA THR A 824 33.72 -27.00 2.45
C THR A 824 35.19 -27.39 2.39
N ASN A 825 35.50 -28.69 2.44
CA ASN A 825 36.85 -29.22 2.47
C ASN A 825 36.95 -30.43 1.52
N PHE A 826 36.65 -30.22 0.24
CA PHE A 826 36.58 -31.29 -0.76
C PHE A 826 37.86 -32.13 -0.81
N ASP A 827 39.03 -31.50 -0.85
CA ASP A 827 40.31 -32.21 -1.03
C ASP A 827 40.61 -33.20 0.11
N ILE A 828 40.20 -32.86 1.33
CA ILE A 828 40.38 -33.72 2.52
C ILE A 828 39.44 -34.93 2.44
N TYR A 829 38.17 -34.69 2.09
CA TYR A 829 37.11 -35.68 2.25
C TYR A 829 36.67 -36.35 0.93
N LYS A 830 37.23 -35.99 -0.24
CA LYS A 830 36.77 -36.42 -1.58
C LYS A 830 36.53 -37.94 -1.69
N ASP A 831 37.49 -38.72 -1.19
CA ASP A 831 37.48 -40.19 -1.27
C ASP A 831 36.83 -40.85 -0.04
N TRP A 832 36.38 -40.05 0.92
CA TRP A 832 35.83 -40.56 2.16
C TRP A 832 34.44 -41.14 1.96
N LYS A 833 34.23 -42.27 2.64
CA LYS A 833 32.96 -42.98 2.79
C LYS A 833 32.51 -42.88 4.26
N CYS A 834 31.36 -43.46 4.58
CA CYS A 834 30.83 -43.53 5.94
C CYS A 834 31.87 -44.03 6.95
N PRO A 835 32.17 -43.30 8.05
CA PRO A 835 33.13 -43.73 9.07
C PRO A 835 32.74 -45.03 9.78
N VAL A 836 31.46 -45.40 9.74
CA VAL A 836 30.94 -46.57 10.47
C VAL A 836 30.97 -47.85 9.64
N CYS A 837 30.66 -47.77 8.34
CA CYS A 837 30.65 -48.97 7.47
C CYS A 837 31.70 -48.97 6.38
N GLU A 838 32.31 -47.83 6.08
CA GLU A 838 33.33 -47.61 5.05
C GLU A 838 32.93 -48.03 3.62
N ARG A 839 31.66 -48.37 3.38
CA ARG A 839 31.16 -48.93 2.12
C ARG A 839 30.47 -47.90 1.23
N LYS A 840 29.63 -47.03 1.80
CA LYS A 840 28.76 -46.09 1.06
C LYS A 840 29.09 -44.63 1.37
N LYS A 841 28.69 -43.73 0.46
CA LYS A 841 28.66 -42.28 0.70
C LYS A 841 27.77 -41.97 1.90
N GLU A 842 28.23 -41.09 2.78
CA GLU A 842 27.50 -40.75 3.99
C GLU A 842 26.69 -39.46 3.83
N THR A 843 25.48 -39.63 3.34
CA THR A 843 24.44 -38.60 3.41
C THR A 843 23.79 -38.59 4.79
N PHE A 844 23.00 -37.55 5.12
CA PHE A 844 22.23 -37.49 6.37
C PHE A 844 21.45 -38.79 6.64
N GLY A 845 20.67 -39.25 5.65
CA GLY A 845 19.89 -40.48 5.77
C GLY A 845 20.74 -41.76 5.90
N HIS A 846 21.97 -41.79 5.38
CA HIS A 846 22.84 -42.96 5.50
C HIS A 846 23.34 -43.19 6.93
N VAL A 847 23.57 -42.13 7.72
CA VAL A 847 24.02 -42.23 9.12
C VAL A 847 23.13 -43.19 9.93
N TRP A 848 21.82 -43.01 9.78
CA TRP A 848 20.81 -43.79 10.49
C TRP A 848 20.54 -45.16 9.85
N ARG A 849 20.67 -45.25 8.52
CA ARG A 849 20.44 -46.48 7.74
C ARG A 849 21.66 -47.40 7.65
N CYS A 850 22.79 -46.98 8.21
CA CYS A 850 24.03 -47.74 8.17
C CYS A 850 23.80 -49.16 8.68
N TYR A 851 24.30 -50.17 7.96
CA TYR A 851 24.08 -51.58 8.31
C TYR A 851 24.53 -51.89 9.74
N SER A 852 25.67 -51.31 10.16
CA SER A 852 26.21 -51.45 11.52
C SER A 852 25.29 -50.88 12.62
N ASN A 853 24.41 -49.94 12.28
CA ASN A 853 23.47 -49.32 13.21
C ASN A 853 22.08 -49.98 13.22
N ARG A 854 21.82 -50.98 12.36
CA ARG A 854 20.48 -51.56 12.16
C ARG A 854 19.85 -52.10 13.46
N LYS A 855 20.61 -52.84 14.27
CA LYS A 855 20.14 -53.38 15.56
C LYS A 855 19.84 -52.25 16.55
N ARG A 856 20.73 -51.26 16.67
CA ARG A 856 20.55 -50.10 17.55
C ARG A 856 19.31 -49.29 17.16
N MET A 857 19.11 -49.04 15.87
CA MET A 857 17.94 -48.31 15.37
C MET A 857 16.62 -49.05 15.62
N ARG A 858 16.59 -50.39 15.46
CA ARG A 858 15.40 -51.18 15.82
C ARG A 858 15.04 -51.03 17.30
N ASN A 859 16.04 -51.10 18.18
CA ASN A 859 15.82 -50.90 19.62
C ASN A 859 15.33 -49.48 19.92
N ILE A 860 15.90 -48.46 19.27
CA ILE A 860 15.46 -47.06 19.45
C ILE A 860 14.00 -46.89 19.05
N ILE A 861 13.56 -47.46 17.92
CA ILE A 861 12.16 -47.40 17.49
C ILE A 861 11.27 -48.06 18.54
N TYR A 862 11.61 -49.29 18.96
CA TYR A 862 10.84 -50.02 19.97
C TYR A 862 10.70 -49.22 21.29
N TYR A 863 11.81 -48.71 21.84
CA TYR A 863 11.76 -47.92 23.07
C TYR A 863 11.10 -46.54 22.87
N SER A 864 11.09 -45.98 21.66
CA SER A 864 10.36 -44.75 21.38
C SER A 864 8.85 -44.96 21.44
N ILE A 865 8.37 -46.13 21.01
CA ILE A 865 6.96 -46.53 21.14
C ILE A 865 6.61 -46.73 22.61
N ILE A 866 7.47 -47.43 23.38
CA ILE A 866 7.27 -47.58 24.83
C ILE A 866 7.22 -46.22 25.53
N CYS A 867 8.15 -45.31 25.21
CA CYS A 867 8.18 -43.98 25.79
C CYS A 867 6.87 -43.20 25.53
N LEU A 868 6.29 -43.37 24.33
CA LEU A 868 4.99 -42.80 24.01
C LEU A 868 3.88 -43.41 24.88
N ILE A 869 3.83 -44.75 24.98
CA ILE A 869 2.83 -45.48 25.77
C ILE A 869 2.90 -45.11 27.25
N GLU A 870 4.10 -45.13 27.84
CA GLU A 870 4.32 -44.76 29.24
C GLU A 870 3.87 -43.33 29.51
N LYS A 871 4.15 -42.39 28.59
CA LYS A 871 3.70 -41.01 28.76
C LYS A 871 2.17 -40.87 28.69
N ILE A 872 1.49 -41.65 27.86
CA ILE A 872 0.02 -41.63 27.83
C ILE A 872 -0.55 -42.21 29.13
N LYS A 873 0.06 -43.29 29.65
CA LYS A 873 -0.32 -43.90 30.94
C LYS A 873 -0.14 -42.94 32.12
N GLU A 874 0.90 -42.11 32.13
CA GLU A 874 1.15 -41.10 33.19
C GLU A 874 -0.03 -40.15 33.46
N TYR A 875 -0.97 -39.99 32.51
CA TYR A 875 -2.14 -39.13 32.72
C TYR A 875 -3.29 -39.82 33.46
N ASP A 876 -3.30 -41.15 33.57
CA ASP A 876 -4.33 -41.97 34.25
C ASP A 876 -5.81 -41.75 33.83
N ILE A 877 -6.07 -40.95 32.79
CA ILE A 877 -7.42 -40.59 32.30
C ILE A 877 -7.77 -41.20 30.94
N TYR A 878 -6.82 -41.86 30.27
CA TYR A 878 -6.98 -42.40 28.92
C TYR A 878 -6.94 -43.93 28.94
N THR A 879 -7.96 -44.55 28.36
CA THR A 879 -8.01 -46.00 28.11
C THR A 879 -7.70 -46.28 26.64
N PHE A 880 -6.70 -47.12 26.38
CA PHE A 880 -6.28 -47.44 25.01
C PHE A 880 -5.63 -48.82 24.94
N ASP A 881 -5.62 -49.39 23.74
CA ASP A 881 -4.93 -50.65 23.44
C ASP A 881 -3.51 -50.35 22.94
N GLU A 882 -2.51 -50.82 23.69
CA GLU A 882 -1.09 -50.66 23.36
C GLU A 882 -0.72 -51.30 22.02
N THR A 883 -1.38 -52.40 21.65
CA THR A 883 -1.09 -53.12 20.41
C THR A 883 -1.40 -52.27 19.18
N LYS A 884 -2.46 -51.45 19.23
CA LYS A 884 -2.81 -50.52 18.14
C LYS A 884 -1.74 -49.49 17.86
N ILE A 885 -1.05 -48.99 18.89
CA ILE A 885 0.07 -48.04 18.70
C ILE A 885 1.25 -48.75 18.04
N ILE A 886 1.54 -49.97 18.48
CA ILE A 886 2.62 -50.78 17.90
C ILE A 886 2.32 -51.07 16.42
N ASP A 887 1.10 -51.52 16.12
CA ASP A 887 0.63 -51.82 14.76
C ASP A 887 0.68 -50.59 13.86
N LEU A 888 0.34 -49.41 14.37
CA LEU A 888 0.46 -48.15 13.64
C LEU A 888 1.91 -47.91 13.19
N PHE A 889 2.90 -48.08 14.08
CA PHE A 889 4.31 -47.94 13.72
C PHE A 889 4.82 -49.06 12.79
N ILE A 890 4.23 -50.25 12.83
CA ILE A 890 4.61 -51.35 11.92
C ILE A 890 4.07 -51.10 10.50
N ASN A 891 2.83 -50.62 10.39
CA ASN A 891 2.13 -50.48 9.13
C ASN A 891 2.46 -49.15 8.42
N GLU A 892 2.78 -48.10 9.18
CA GLU A 892 3.06 -46.78 8.61
C GLU A 892 4.55 -46.54 8.32
N SER A 893 4.81 -45.77 7.25
CA SER A 893 6.17 -45.50 6.79
C SER A 893 7.05 -44.77 7.82
N PHE A 894 6.45 -44.05 8.77
CA PHE A 894 7.18 -43.34 9.81
C PHE A 894 7.80 -44.25 10.87
N GLY A 895 7.46 -45.54 10.93
CA GLY A 895 8.20 -46.54 11.71
C GLY A 895 9.41 -47.13 10.98
N GLU A 896 9.59 -46.85 9.68
CA GLU A 896 10.70 -47.39 8.89
C GLU A 896 11.92 -46.44 8.85
N VAL A 897 13.12 -46.98 9.06
CA VAL A 897 14.38 -46.24 8.82
C VAL A 897 14.74 -46.32 7.33
N LYS A 898 14.01 -45.58 6.49
CA LYS A 898 14.29 -45.45 5.04
C LYS A 898 14.31 -43.97 4.65
N VAL A 899 14.78 -43.66 3.44
CA VAL A 899 14.68 -42.31 2.87
C VAL A 899 13.64 -42.39 1.76
N ASN A 900 12.59 -41.59 1.88
CA ASN A 900 11.51 -41.47 0.90
C ASN A 900 11.29 -39.98 0.61
N ASN A 901 11.00 -39.61 -0.64
CA ASN A 901 10.78 -38.21 -1.03
C ASN A 901 9.34 -37.75 -0.79
N ASN A 902 8.39 -38.68 -0.64
CA ASN A 902 6.96 -38.38 -0.65
C ASN A 902 6.26 -38.73 0.67
N LYS A 903 6.79 -39.68 1.46
CA LYS A 903 6.20 -40.11 2.74
C LYS A 903 7.15 -39.93 3.92
N LEU A 904 6.68 -39.44 5.06
CA LEU A 904 7.43 -39.31 6.30
C LEU A 904 7.95 -40.67 6.76
N THR A 905 9.22 -40.69 7.14
CA THR A 905 9.92 -41.90 7.62
C THR A 905 10.47 -41.67 9.02
N PHE A 906 10.96 -42.73 9.67
CA PHE A 906 11.62 -42.55 10.97
C PHE A 906 12.86 -41.63 10.86
N VAL A 907 13.49 -41.54 9.67
CA VAL A 907 14.56 -40.58 9.41
C VAL A 907 14.07 -39.12 9.53
N ASP A 908 12.82 -38.84 9.22
CA ASP A 908 12.21 -37.52 9.40
C ASP A 908 11.81 -37.26 10.86
N ILE A 909 11.40 -38.28 11.61
CA ILE A 909 11.21 -38.17 13.08
C ILE A 909 12.55 -37.79 13.74
N ILE A 910 13.67 -38.37 13.31
CA ILE A 910 15.02 -38.01 13.79
C ILE A 910 15.38 -36.54 13.51
N LYS A 911 14.79 -35.94 12.46
CA LYS A 911 14.93 -34.49 12.19
C LYS A 911 14.18 -33.62 13.19
N GLY A 912 13.28 -34.21 13.97
CA GLY A 912 12.38 -33.54 14.91
C GLY A 912 10.99 -33.31 14.35
N LEU A 913 10.61 -33.96 13.25
CA LEU A 913 9.30 -33.78 12.62
C LEU A 913 8.28 -34.77 13.19
N PHE A 914 7.21 -34.25 13.77
CA PHE A 914 6.13 -35.08 14.31
C PHE A 914 5.12 -35.46 13.21
N PRO A 915 4.87 -36.75 12.94
CA PRO A 915 3.89 -37.17 11.93
C PRO A 915 2.47 -36.73 12.31
N LYS A 916 1.74 -36.10 11.40
CA LYS A 916 0.35 -35.70 11.66
C LYS A 916 -0.56 -36.92 11.85
N LEU A 917 -0.34 -38.00 11.09
CA LEU A 917 -1.06 -39.27 11.28
C LEU A 917 -0.99 -39.78 12.72
N LEU A 918 0.17 -39.63 13.37
CA LEU A 918 0.32 -39.99 14.78
C LEU A 918 -0.47 -39.04 15.68
N ALA A 919 -0.43 -37.72 15.44
CA ALA A 919 -1.21 -36.75 16.19
C ALA A 919 -2.73 -36.98 16.04
N ASP A 920 -3.19 -37.30 14.83
CA ASP A 920 -4.59 -37.57 14.52
C ASP A 920 -5.04 -38.88 15.18
N PHE A 921 -4.20 -39.93 15.20
CA PHE A 921 -4.46 -41.15 15.96
C PHE A 921 -4.64 -40.88 17.46
N LEU A 922 -3.73 -40.12 18.08
CA LEU A 922 -3.86 -39.74 19.50
C LEU A 922 -5.14 -38.91 19.76
N ARG A 923 -5.56 -38.09 18.79
CA ARG A 923 -6.75 -37.24 18.91
C ARG A 923 -8.06 -38.01 18.69
N GLN A 924 -8.11 -38.93 17.74
CA GLN A 924 -9.35 -39.58 17.30
C GLN A 924 -9.56 -40.92 17.99
N GLU A 925 -8.52 -41.76 18.04
CA GLU A 925 -8.60 -43.11 18.60
C GLU A 925 -8.49 -43.10 20.13
N ILE A 926 -7.52 -42.35 20.67
CA ILE A 926 -7.30 -42.26 22.14
C ILE A 926 -8.11 -41.11 22.77
N LYS A 927 -8.60 -40.16 21.97
CA LYS A 927 -9.36 -38.99 22.42
C LYS A 927 -8.59 -38.10 23.41
N MET A 928 -7.29 -37.95 23.19
CA MET A 928 -6.44 -37.07 24.01
C MET A 928 -6.76 -35.59 23.80
N THR A 929 -6.58 -34.78 24.85
CA THR A 929 -6.70 -33.32 24.76
C THR A 929 -5.54 -32.74 23.95
N LYS A 930 -5.74 -31.57 23.32
CA LYS A 930 -4.69 -30.88 22.55
C LYS A 930 -3.42 -30.63 23.39
N VAL A 931 -3.57 -30.31 24.67
CA VAL A 931 -2.47 -30.07 25.60
C VAL A 931 -1.67 -31.35 25.85
N HIS A 932 -2.33 -32.45 26.17
CA HIS A 932 -1.64 -33.73 26.43
C HIS A 932 -0.98 -34.29 25.17
N ILE A 933 -1.59 -34.16 23.99
CA ILE A 933 -0.94 -34.54 22.71
C ILE A 933 0.35 -33.76 22.51
N PHE A 934 0.32 -32.46 22.79
CA PHE A 934 1.46 -31.58 22.60
C PHE A 934 2.63 -31.93 23.52
N GLU A 935 2.36 -32.11 24.82
CA GLU A 935 3.37 -32.55 25.80
C GLU A 935 3.94 -33.93 25.47
N THR A 936 3.06 -34.88 25.13
CA THR A 936 3.42 -36.25 24.77
C THR A 936 4.30 -36.27 23.52
N GLY A 937 3.93 -35.51 22.49
CA GLY A 937 4.68 -35.43 21.24
C GLY A 937 6.06 -34.81 21.42
N VAL A 938 6.20 -33.77 22.26
CA VAL A 938 7.51 -33.18 22.59
C VAL A 938 8.38 -34.19 23.33
N LYS A 939 7.84 -34.87 24.36
CA LYS A 939 8.59 -35.89 25.12
C LYS A 939 9.06 -37.04 24.23
N PHE A 940 8.20 -37.50 23.31
CA PHE A 940 8.55 -38.51 22.30
C PHE A 940 9.72 -38.06 21.41
N LEU A 941 9.65 -36.86 20.85
CA LEU A 941 10.74 -36.33 20.01
C LEU A 941 12.04 -36.14 20.78
N ASP A 942 11.98 -35.69 22.04
CA ASP A 942 13.16 -35.59 22.90
C ASP A 942 13.81 -36.95 23.16
N PHE A 943 13.01 -37.99 23.43
CA PHE A 943 13.52 -39.35 23.58
C PHE A 943 14.22 -39.86 22.30
N VAL A 944 13.58 -39.66 21.14
CA VAL A 944 14.17 -40.06 19.85
C VAL A 944 15.46 -39.30 19.59
N PHE A 945 15.48 -37.99 19.85
CA PHE A 945 16.67 -37.16 19.69
C PHE A 945 17.81 -37.63 20.59
N ASP A 946 17.56 -37.85 21.87
CA ASP A 946 18.60 -38.26 22.84
C ASP A 946 19.16 -39.64 22.53
N SER A 947 18.28 -40.57 22.15
CA SER A 947 18.66 -41.92 21.78
C SER A 947 19.50 -41.96 20.50
N THR A 948 19.13 -41.17 19.49
CA THR A 948 19.85 -41.10 18.21
C THR A 948 21.11 -40.26 18.28
N HIS A 949 21.17 -39.29 19.22
CA HIS A 949 22.37 -38.50 19.48
C HIS A 949 23.54 -39.38 19.92
N LYS A 950 23.30 -40.46 20.67
CA LYS A 950 24.34 -41.44 21.05
C LYS A 950 25.01 -42.06 19.82
N ILE A 951 24.23 -42.48 18.82
CA ILE A 951 24.76 -42.99 17.54
C ILE A 951 25.61 -41.93 16.83
N TRP A 952 25.15 -40.67 16.85
CA TRP A 952 25.89 -39.56 16.25
C TRP A 952 27.22 -39.29 16.96
N VAL A 953 27.26 -39.36 18.28
CA VAL A 953 28.48 -39.20 19.08
C VAL A 953 29.49 -40.29 18.76
N ASP A 954 29.09 -41.57 18.83
CA ASP A 954 29.97 -42.70 18.52
C ASP A 954 30.57 -42.59 17.11
N ARG A 955 29.73 -42.22 16.14
CA ARG A 955 30.16 -41.99 14.76
C ARG A 955 31.13 -40.80 14.63
N CYS A 956 30.95 -39.75 15.43
CA CYS A 956 31.87 -38.61 15.44
C CYS A 956 33.24 -38.98 15.99
N ASP A 957 33.30 -39.87 16.98
CA ASP A 957 34.57 -40.33 17.54
C ASP A 957 35.33 -41.18 16.51
N LEU A 958 34.66 -42.11 15.83
CA LEU A 958 35.24 -42.84 14.70
C LEU A 958 35.78 -41.93 13.57
N GLN A 959 35.06 -40.83 13.26
CA GLN A 959 35.57 -39.87 12.29
C GLN A 959 36.84 -39.18 12.80
N LYS A 960 36.89 -38.78 14.07
CA LYS A 960 38.08 -38.13 14.63
C LYS A 960 39.29 -39.06 14.62
N ASP A 961 39.10 -40.32 14.99
CA ASP A 961 40.18 -41.32 14.99
C ASP A 961 40.75 -41.50 13.58
N LYS A 962 39.87 -41.54 12.57
CA LYS A 962 40.27 -41.57 11.15
C LYS A 962 40.95 -40.29 10.68
N GLU A 963 40.52 -39.13 11.16
CA GLU A 963 41.18 -37.86 10.87
C GLU A 963 42.59 -37.82 11.48
N ILE A 964 42.76 -38.34 12.70
CA ILE A 964 44.05 -38.42 13.39
C ILE A 964 44.99 -39.39 12.68
N SER A 965 44.51 -40.57 12.27
CA SER A 965 45.33 -41.57 11.59
C SER A 965 45.83 -41.11 10.21
N LEU A 966 45.09 -40.22 9.55
CA LEU A 966 45.45 -39.61 8.27
C LEU A 966 46.19 -38.27 8.41
N GLY A 967 46.55 -37.87 9.64
CA GLY A 967 47.29 -36.64 9.91
C GLY A 967 46.50 -35.35 9.66
N VAL A 968 45.17 -35.41 9.58
CA VAL A 968 44.32 -34.24 9.28
C VAL A 968 44.18 -33.36 10.52
N THR A 969 44.88 -32.22 10.51
CA THR A 969 44.88 -31.26 11.61
C THR A 969 43.66 -30.33 11.59
N LYS A 970 43.52 -29.51 12.63
CA LYS A 970 42.54 -28.41 12.64
C LYS A 970 42.92 -27.29 11.68
N GLU A 971 44.20 -27.11 11.38
CA GLU A 971 44.73 -26.12 10.43
C GLU A 971 44.23 -26.46 9.02
N ASP A 972 44.35 -27.72 8.62
CA ASP A 972 43.97 -28.20 7.28
C ASP A 972 42.48 -27.95 7.00
N LYS A 973 41.63 -28.14 8.02
CA LYS A 973 40.18 -27.91 7.93
C LYS A 973 39.80 -26.42 7.80
N LYS A 974 40.72 -25.48 8.03
CA LYS A 974 40.51 -24.05 7.78
C LYS A 974 40.65 -23.70 6.29
N HIS A 975 41.39 -24.50 5.52
CA HIS A 975 41.54 -24.27 4.07
C HIS A 975 40.29 -24.75 3.33
N TYR A 976 39.67 -23.83 2.60
CA TYR A 976 38.43 -24.10 1.88
C TYR A 976 38.72 -24.67 0.50
N SER A 977 38.18 -25.85 0.21
CA SER A 977 38.23 -26.45 -1.13
C SER A 977 36.87 -26.98 -1.55
N TYR A 978 36.52 -26.73 -2.81
CA TYR A 978 35.20 -27.05 -3.35
C TYR A 978 35.32 -27.53 -4.80
N ASP A 979 34.44 -28.46 -5.18
CA ASP A 979 34.30 -28.91 -6.55
C ASP A 979 33.35 -27.98 -7.33
N LYS A 980 33.83 -27.42 -8.45
CA LYS A 980 33.08 -26.51 -9.33
C LYS A 980 31.92 -27.21 -10.05
N ASN A 981 31.94 -28.53 -10.17
CA ASN A 981 30.93 -29.33 -10.86
C ASN A 981 29.73 -29.72 -9.97
N ILE A 982 29.76 -29.38 -8.68
CA ILE A 982 28.59 -29.50 -7.78
C ILE A 982 27.61 -28.35 -8.08
N VAL A 983 27.11 -28.29 -9.33
CA VAL A 983 26.08 -27.35 -9.76
C VAL A 983 24.72 -28.00 -9.54
N LYS A 984 23.87 -27.34 -8.74
CA LYS A 984 22.50 -27.77 -8.46
C LYS A 984 21.64 -27.63 -9.72
N LYS A 985 21.12 -28.74 -10.23
CA LYS A 985 20.03 -28.75 -11.22
C LYS A 985 18.80 -28.01 -10.66
N ASP A 986 18.23 -27.13 -11.47
CA ASP A 986 16.96 -26.46 -11.21
C ASP A 986 15.80 -27.35 -11.66
N ILE A 987 14.77 -27.44 -10.81
CA ILE A 987 13.49 -28.05 -11.15
C ILE A 987 12.40 -27.15 -10.57
N ASN A 988 11.46 -26.73 -11.43
CA ASN A 988 10.27 -25.96 -11.07
C ASN A 988 9.37 -26.75 -10.11
N HIS A 989 8.88 -26.08 -9.05
CA HIS A 989 7.89 -26.62 -8.11
C HIS A 989 7.05 -25.50 -7.49
N LYS A 990 5.93 -25.84 -6.86
CA LYS A 990 4.98 -24.91 -6.25
C LYS A 990 5.64 -24.19 -5.06
N VAL A 991 5.56 -22.86 -5.06
CA VAL A 991 6.18 -21.95 -4.08
C VAL A 991 5.02 -21.24 -3.38
N TYR A 992 4.95 -21.26 -2.05
CA TYR A 992 4.02 -20.41 -1.30
C TYR A 992 4.32 -18.96 -1.68
N GLN A 993 3.32 -18.22 -2.15
CA GLN A 993 3.47 -16.83 -2.55
C GLN A 993 2.43 -15.98 -1.86
N LYS A 994 2.74 -14.71 -1.59
CA LYS A 994 1.79 -13.70 -1.14
C LYS A 994 1.17 -13.90 0.26
N VAL A 995 1.82 -14.62 1.18
CA VAL A 995 1.35 -14.70 2.58
C VAL A 995 -0.06 -15.31 2.66
N GLU A 996 -0.27 -16.42 1.93
CA GLU A 996 -1.53 -17.17 1.85
C GLU A 996 -2.05 -17.55 3.24
N GLY A 997 -1.16 -17.89 4.19
CA GLY A 997 -1.56 -18.21 5.56
C GLY A 997 -2.25 -17.06 6.30
N LEU A 998 -1.89 -15.81 5.98
CA LEU A 998 -2.58 -14.64 6.55
C LEU A 998 -3.95 -14.45 5.92
N LEU A 999 -4.06 -14.63 4.60
CA LEU A 999 -5.32 -14.48 3.88
C LEU A 999 -6.39 -15.43 4.46
N ASN A 1000 -6.01 -16.68 4.72
CA ASN A 1000 -6.89 -17.66 5.33
C ASN A 1000 -7.19 -17.39 6.81
N ASN A 1001 -6.28 -16.75 7.54
CA ASN A 1001 -6.61 -16.24 8.87
C ASN A 1001 -7.68 -15.15 8.81
N ILE A 1002 -7.67 -14.30 7.79
CA ILE A 1002 -8.66 -13.22 7.62
C ILE A 1002 -10.02 -13.78 7.23
N TYR A 1003 -10.07 -14.73 6.30
CA TYR A 1003 -11.34 -15.31 5.82
C TYR A 1003 -11.91 -16.36 6.76
N PHE A 1004 -11.06 -17.26 7.26
CA PHE A 1004 -11.49 -18.50 7.92
C PHE A 1004 -11.10 -18.58 9.41
N ASN A 1005 -10.42 -17.55 9.92
CA ASN A 1005 -9.85 -17.54 11.28
C ASN A 1005 -8.96 -18.77 11.57
N ILE A 1006 -8.32 -19.31 10.53
CA ILE A 1006 -7.38 -20.43 10.64
C ILE A 1006 -6.04 -19.88 11.15
N GLU A 1007 -5.44 -20.54 12.14
CA GLU A 1007 -4.07 -20.19 12.53
C GLU A 1007 -3.10 -20.46 11.36
N PRO A 1008 -2.15 -19.57 11.05
CA PRO A 1008 -1.27 -19.73 9.89
C PRO A 1008 -0.49 -21.04 9.87
N LEU A 1009 -0.15 -21.58 11.05
CA LEU A 1009 0.49 -22.88 11.19
C LEU A 1009 -0.44 -24.03 10.76
N ASP A 1010 -1.73 -23.95 11.12
CA ASP A 1010 -2.76 -24.92 10.74
C ASP A 1010 -3.12 -24.83 9.25
N PHE A 1011 -3.06 -23.63 8.66
CA PHE A 1011 -3.30 -23.44 7.23
C PHE A 1011 -2.22 -24.10 6.37
N ILE A 1012 -0.95 -23.94 6.74
CA ILE A 1012 0.17 -24.53 5.99
C ILE A 1012 0.07 -26.07 5.99
N VAL A 1013 -0.59 -26.65 7.00
CA VAL A 1013 -0.93 -28.09 7.07
C VAL A 1013 -2.08 -28.47 6.11
N ARG A 1014 -3.03 -27.58 5.84
CA ARG A 1014 -4.21 -27.83 4.97
C ARG A 1014 -3.98 -27.61 3.47
N VAL A 1015 -3.15 -26.64 3.07
CA VAL A 1015 -2.78 -26.46 1.63
C VAL A 1015 -2.12 -27.71 1.05
N ASN A 1016 -1.47 -28.51 1.90
CA ASN A 1016 -0.82 -29.75 1.50
C ASN A 1016 -1.82 -30.85 1.08
N HIS A 1017 -3.13 -30.65 1.24
CA HIS A 1017 -4.19 -31.61 0.90
C HIS A 1017 -5.04 -31.23 -0.31
N TYR A 1018 -4.85 -30.06 -0.94
CA TYR A 1018 -5.65 -29.63 -2.09
C TYR A 1018 -4.85 -29.63 -3.41
N PRO A 1019 -5.02 -30.62 -4.29
CA PRO A 1019 -4.68 -30.48 -5.69
C PRO A 1019 -5.82 -29.73 -6.38
N GLY A 1020 -5.70 -28.41 -6.47
CA GLY A 1020 -6.56 -27.60 -7.35
C GLY A 1020 -7.35 -26.51 -6.62
N SER A 1021 -6.85 -25.28 -6.69
CA SER A 1021 -7.65 -24.06 -6.62
C SER A 1021 -6.83 -22.91 -7.19
N SER A 1022 -6.68 -22.94 -8.51
CA SER A 1022 -6.49 -21.73 -9.31
C SER A 1022 -7.83 -21.01 -9.38
N GLY A 1023 -7.91 -19.80 -8.82
CA GLY A 1023 -9.00 -18.86 -9.05
C GLY A 1023 -9.85 -18.56 -7.81
N ILE A 1024 -9.37 -17.62 -6.99
CA ILE A 1024 -10.20 -16.59 -6.32
C ILE A 1024 -9.41 -15.28 -6.40
#